data_AF-A0A918CTK3-F1
#
_entry.id   AF-A0A918CTK3-F1
#
_cell.length_a   1.000
_cell.length_b   1.000
_cell.length_c   1.000
_cell.angle_alpha   90.00
_cell.angle_beta   90.00
_cell.angle_gamma   90.00
#
_symmetry.space_group_name_H-M   'P 1'
#
loop_
_entity.id
_entity.type
_entity.pdbx_description
1 polymer ?
#
loop_
_entity_poly.entity_id
_entity_poly.type
_entity_poly.pdbx_seq_one_letter_code
_entity_poly.pdbx_strand_id
1 'polypeptide(L)'
;MIDTTDGRGEGAGRFLASLGADVILVEPSGGADARRRAPLHEGSSLYFTVRNAGKRGVTLDQDTEDGRRDLLALLDTADIWIESERPGAPELAYEAVAARNPRLVLVTVTDFGLTGPYAGYAATDTVHAAFSGVLSRSGLPGRPPLPPPGSIVAETANVQAAMVALFAHYNSLENGYGDHIDFSVHEATTQVIDPGFGMGGSATGGRRAAELPPGRPSAGHLYPIFPCADGLVRICVLNPRQWHGMRAWLGEPEEFADPRYDNIALRFKEADRIHGLIGALFADRTRDDLVRQGQEHGVPIAAILTPGEAVHAEHYLERGALTDTELAPGLTARLPSGYLEIDGVRMAPRRRAPLLGEHNDEVFAETRTAREAAPAASGRTRPLAGLRVLDLGVIVAGAELGRMLADQGADVVKVENRAFPDGGRQSLTGEVITASTAWGHRNKRSLGLNLRDPEGVALFKKLAADADVVLSNFKPGTLDSLGLSPDVLLALNPRLVIADSSAFGPSGPWSRRLGYGPLVRASTGLSDLWRYPGDPDGHSDSITIYPDHVVGRIGAATVVAQLIQRLRTGVGGTVSIAQAEIILDTLAEQLAGEWVAPGSVRAVSDGVYPCAGDDQWAVIGVRDDADWQRLCAVVGREDLAVEPELSHAEGRRAHRALIDEALSSWTSARTPQKVTELLQAAGVPSAPMLRVVDLLTDPHLTARGFFTELRQPTLDEPLPTEARPAHSLHLADPPLRPAPLAAEHTRELSRELLGLSDEETEKLIDSGVLEIHVPKETRPVTPAPQPVLVERQGHVMVITLNRPEARNAVNAAVARGIGSALEEADQDPEVRAVVITGAGDKAFCAGADLKAVARGEDIMPPETKEWGFAAYVNHHIGKPTIAAVRGFALGGGTEIALASDLVVAAEDASFGLPEVKRGIIAAAGGAFRLAAQLPTKIGTELLLTGDTLDAPTAKSYGLVNRVVPADRVLAEAIALAERIGANAPLAVQASKRIARGISAGQVETERGAWEINEQELLGLMNSADAQEGPRAFAEKRAPVWQAR
;
A
#
# COMPACT_ATOMS: atom_id res chain seq x y z
N MET A 1 -32.83 7.53 -13.89
CA MET A 1 -31.48 8.12 -13.94
C MET A 1 -31.17 8.48 -15.37
N ILE A 2 -30.52 9.61 -15.60
CA ILE A 2 -30.04 10.04 -16.92
C ILE A 2 -28.52 9.87 -16.97
N ASP A 3 -28.05 9.32 -18.07
CA ASP A 3 -26.64 9.05 -18.32
C ASP A 3 -26.25 9.67 -19.66
N THR A 4 -25.38 10.68 -19.61
CA THR A 4 -24.82 11.39 -20.76
C THR A 4 -23.32 11.16 -20.87
N THR A 5 -22.82 10.06 -20.31
CA THR A 5 -21.39 9.74 -20.32
C THR A 5 -20.92 9.19 -21.67
N ASP A 6 -19.70 9.57 -22.06
CA ASP A 6 -18.99 9.05 -23.24
C ASP A 6 -17.48 8.96 -22.96
N GLY A 7 -16.92 7.77 -23.12
CA GLY A 7 -15.50 7.46 -22.95
C GLY A 7 -15.00 7.36 -21.50
N ARG A 8 -15.81 7.77 -20.51
CA ARG A 8 -15.54 7.68 -19.06
C ARG A 8 -16.86 7.68 -18.27
N GLY A 9 -16.93 6.94 -17.17
CA GLY A 9 -18.09 6.95 -16.27
C GLY A 9 -19.26 6.06 -16.70
N GLU A 10 -19.25 5.49 -17.91
CA GLU A 10 -20.39 4.71 -18.43
C GLU A 10 -20.67 3.46 -17.57
N GLY A 11 -19.62 2.86 -17.01
CA GLY A 11 -19.75 1.69 -16.14
C GLY A 11 -20.51 1.99 -14.84
N ALA A 12 -20.54 3.25 -14.37
CA ALA A 12 -21.31 3.64 -13.19
C ALA A 12 -22.82 3.46 -13.44
N GLY A 13 -23.30 3.89 -14.61
CA GLY A 13 -24.68 3.70 -15.04
C GLY A 13 -25.04 2.22 -15.20
N ARG A 14 -24.14 1.39 -15.75
CA ARG A 14 -24.35 -0.07 -15.81
C ARG A 14 -24.50 -0.69 -14.43
N PHE A 15 -23.61 -0.33 -13.49
CA PHE A 15 -23.68 -0.86 -12.14
C PHE A 15 -24.99 -0.48 -11.43
N LEU A 16 -25.42 0.78 -11.56
CA LEU A 16 -26.70 1.23 -11.02
C LEU A 16 -27.90 0.53 -11.69
N ALA A 17 -27.85 0.27 -12.99
CA ALA A 17 -28.87 -0.51 -13.70
C ALA A 17 -28.96 -1.95 -13.17
N SER A 18 -27.82 -2.59 -12.88
CA SER A 18 -27.78 -3.93 -12.26
C SER A 18 -28.40 -3.94 -10.85
N LEU A 19 -28.25 -2.85 -10.09
CA LEU A 19 -28.92 -2.66 -8.79
C LEU A 19 -30.42 -2.30 -8.92
N GLY A 20 -30.95 -2.18 -10.14
CA GLY A 20 -32.36 -1.96 -10.42
C GLY A 20 -32.75 -0.52 -10.75
N ALA A 21 -31.79 0.40 -10.92
CA ALA A 21 -32.09 1.73 -11.45
C ALA A 21 -32.56 1.63 -12.91
N ASP A 22 -33.54 2.45 -13.28
CA ASP A 22 -33.87 2.70 -14.67
C ASP A 22 -32.93 3.77 -15.23
N VAL A 23 -32.07 3.39 -16.17
CA VAL A 23 -30.98 4.22 -16.69
C VAL A 23 -31.24 4.52 -18.17
N ILE A 24 -31.40 5.79 -18.48
CA ILE A 24 -31.57 6.29 -19.85
C ILE A 24 -30.22 6.87 -20.31
N LEU A 25 -29.56 6.16 -21.21
CA LEU A 25 -28.40 6.63 -21.96
C LEU A 25 -28.86 7.61 -23.05
N VAL A 26 -28.35 8.84 -22.99
CA VAL A 26 -28.62 9.90 -23.96
C VAL A 26 -27.41 10.07 -24.85
N GLU A 27 -27.59 9.88 -26.15
CA GLU A 27 -26.53 9.98 -27.16
C GLU A 27 -26.84 11.06 -28.20
N PRO A 28 -25.84 11.65 -28.86
CA PRO A 28 -26.07 12.47 -30.05
C PRO A 28 -26.68 11.62 -31.18
N SER A 29 -27.28 12.25 -32.19
CA SER A 29 -27.89 11.54 -33.33
C SER A 29 -26.91 10.68 -34.15
N GLY A 30 -25.61 10.98 -34.07
CA GLY A 30 -24.53 10.17 -34.67
C GLY A 30 -24.00 9.04 -33.77
N GLY A 31 -24.53 8.91 -32.55
CA GLY A 31 -24.07 7.99 -31.51
C GLY A 31 -22.78 8.43 -30.82
N ALA A 32 -22.62 7.96 -29.58
CA ALA A 32 -21.43 8.21 -28.75
C ALA A 32 -20.13 7.72 -29.43
N ASP A 33 -19.01 8.38 -29.15
CA ASP A 33 -17.68 7.98 -29.61
C ASP A 33 -17.29 6.59 -29.10
N ALA A 34 -17.73 6.23 -27.89
CA ALA A 34 -17.56 4.90 -27.34
C ALA A 34 -18.04 3.78 -28.29
N ARG A 35 -19.06 4.01 -29.16
CA ARG A 35 -19.53 3.00 -30.14
C ARG A 35 -18.48 2.62 -31.18
N ARG A 36 -17.50 3.49 -31.41
CA ARG A 36 -16.41 3.31 -32.39
C ARG A 36 -15.10 2.90 -31.72
N ARG A 37 -15.06 2.80 -30.38
CA ARG A 37 -13.84 2.52 -29.63
C ARG A 37 -13.46 1.05 -29.73
N ALA A 38 -12.18 0.78 -29.96
CA ALA A 38 -11.62 -0.57 -29.97
C ALA A 38 -11.69 -1.21 -28.55
N PRO A 39 -11.73 -2.55 -28.45
CA PRO A 39 -11.69 -3.52 -29.55
C PRO A 39 -13.03 -3.61 -30.30
N LEU A 40 -12.95 -3.66 -31.64
CA LEU A 40 -14.08 -3.84 -32.53
C LEU A 40 -14.15 -5.31 -32.98
N HIS A 41 -15.34 -5.89 -32.97
CA HIS A 41 -15.63 -7.20 -33.55
C HIS A 41 -16.85 -7.08 -34.47
N GLU A 42 -16.70 -7.44 -35.74
CA GLU A 42 -17.76 -7.29 -36.77
C GLU A 42 -18.39 -5.87 -36.78
N GLY A 43 -17.58 -4.84 -36.55
CA GLY A 43 -18.02 -3.44 -36.50
C GLY A 43 -18.68 -3.00 -35.18
N SER A 44 -18.86 -3.91 -34.22
CA SER A 44 -19.38 -3.59 -32.88
C SER A 44 -18.26 -3.36 -31.87
N SER A 45 -18.34 -2.28 -31.10
CA SER A 45 -17.40 -2.00 -30.01
C SER A 45 -17.72 -2.84 -28.78
N LEU A 46 -16.77 -3.71 -28.37
CA LEU A 46 -16.90 -4.47 -27.13
C LEU A 46 -16.82 -3.55 -25.90
N TYR A 47 -16.08 -2.44 -26.01
CA TYR A 47 -16.02 -1.40 -24.98
C TYR A 47 -17.42 -0.84 -24.69
N PHE A 48 -18.15 -0.45 -25.73
CA PHE A 48 -19.50 0.12 -25.59
C PHE A 48 -20.51 -0.91 -25.08
N THR A 49 -20.51 -2.11 -25.65
CA THR A 49 -21.54 -3.12 -25.36
C THR A 49 -21.48 -3.62 -23.93
N VAL A 50 -20.27 -3.80 -23.39
CA VAL A 50 -20.09 -4.20 -21.99
C VAL A 50 -20.55 -3.08 -21.05
N ARG A 51 -20.10 -1.83 -21.25
CA ARG A 51 -20.32 -0.72 -20.31
C ARG A 51 -21.72 -0.09 -20.37
N ASN A 52 -22.47 -0.33 -21.42
CA ASN A 52 -23.83 0.20 -21.58
C ASN A 52 -24.93 -0.86 -21.49
N ALA A 53 -24.58 -2.11 -21.17
CA ALA A 53 -25.56 -3.15 -20.87
C ALA A 53 -26.51 -2.73 -19.73
N GLY A 54 -27.77 -3.14 -19.81
CA GLY A 54 -28.81 -2.81 -18.84
C GLY A 54 -29.52 -1.47 -19.06
N LYS A 55 -28.99 -0.58 -19.92
CA LYS A 55 -29.52 0.77 -20.16
C LYS A 55 -30.57 0.82 -21.27
N ARG A 56 -31.42 1.85 -21.26
CA ARG A 56 -32.29 2.25 -22.39
C ARG A 56 -31.64 3.41 -23.13
N GLY A 57 -31.61 3.37 -24.45
CA GLY A 57 -30.90 4.36 -25.27
C GLY A 57 -31.85 5.28 -26.02
N VAL A 58 -31.62 6.60 -25.93
CA VAL A 58 -32.28 7.63 -26.71
C VAL A 58 -31.29 8.53 -27.43
N THR A 59 -31.74 9.19 -28.49
CA THR A 59 -30.94 10.20 -29.21
C THR A 59 -31.47 11.60 -28.98
N LEU A 60 -30.62 12.49 -28.47
CA LEU A 60 -30.90 13.92 -28.30
C LEU A 60 -29.68 14.73 -28.76
N ASP A 61 -29.91 15.79 -29.53
CA ASP A 61 -28.86 16.73 -29.92
C ASP A 61 -28.86 17.94 -28.97
N GLN A 62 -27.94 17.92 -28.01
CA GLN A 62 -27.80 18.96 -26.98
C GLN A 62 -27.35 20.33 -27.54
N ASP A 63 -26.88 20.38 -28.78
CA ASP A 63 -26.53 21.63 -29.46
C ASP A 63 -27.77 22.33 -30.03
N THR A 64 -28.89 21.62 -30.16
CA THR A 64 -30.17 22.17 -30.62
C THR A 64 -31.08 22.59 -29.47
N GLU A 65 -31.94 23.59 -29.69
CA GLU A 65 -32.92 24.05 -28.69
C GLU A 65 -33.92 22.94 -28.32
N ASP A 66 -34.40 22.17 -29.29
CA ASP A 66 -35.31 21.05 -29.05
C ASP A 66 -34.65 19.94 -28.22
N GLY A 67 -33.42 19.54 -28.56
CA GLY A 67 -32.71 18.52 -27.78
C GLY A 67 -32.37 18.96 -26.36
N ARG A 68 -32.04 20.25 -26.13
CA ARG A 68 -31.88 20.80 -24.78
C ARG A 68 -33.19 20.79 -23.99
N ARG A 69 -34.30 21.19 -24.62
CA ARG A 69 -35.63 21.14 -23.99
C ARG A 69 -35.99 19.72 -23.58
N ASP A 70 -35.78 18.75 -24.47
CA ASP A 70 -36.16 17.36 -24.23
C ASP A 70 -35.26 16.71 -23.17
N LEU A 71 -33.96 17.05 -23.12
CA LEU A 71 -33.07 16.65 -22.03
C LEU A 71 -33.51 17.25 -20.69
N LEU A 72 -33.84 18.55 -20.65
CA LEU A 72 -34.37 19.19 -19.44
C LEU A 72 -35.64 18.51 -18.93
N ALA A 73 -36.55 18.10 -19.84
CA ALA A 73 -37.76 17.37 -19.48
C ALA A 73 -37.45 15.99 -18.85
N LEU A 74 -36.41 15.30 -19.32
CA LEU A 74 -35.93 14.08 -18.67
C LEU A 74 -35.35 14.37 -17.28
N LEU A 75 -34.54 15.43 -17.14
CA LEU A 75 -33.91 15.82 -15.89
C LEU A 75 -34.90 16.30 -14.82
N ASP A 76 -36.04 16.89 -15.21
CA ASP A 76 -37.10 17.33 -14.30
C ASP A 76 -37.68 16.17 -13.45
N THR A 77 -37.53 14.93 -13.91
CA THR A 77 -38.04 13.73 -13.22
C THR A 77 -36.96 12.75 -12.78
N ALA A 78 -35.68 13.06 -13.04
CA ALA A 78 -34.57 12.21 -12.71
C ALA A 78 -34.17 12.31 -11.23
N ASP A 79 -33.75 11.19 -10.64
CA ASP A 79 -33.12 11.16 -9.32
C ASP A 79 -31.61 11.46 -9.38
N ILE A 80 -30.95 10.95 -10.43
CA ILE A 80 -29.50 11.05 -10.65
C ILE A 80 -29.26 11.38 -12.12
N TRP A 81 -28.31 12.28 -12.38
CA TRP A 81 -27.72 12.56 -13.68
C TRP A 81 -26.20 12.34 -13.59
N ILE A 82 -25.65 11.49 -14.46
CA ILE A 82 -24.19 11.32 -14.59
C ILE A 82 -23.74 11.85 -15.95
N GLU A 83 -22.71 12.67 -15.94
CA GLU A 83 -22.08 13.24 -17.14
C GLU A 83 -20.56 13.04 -17.11
N SER A 84 -19.95 13.05 -18.29
CA SER A 84 -18.48 13.02 -18.45
C SER A 84 -17.90 14.29 -19.06
N GLU A 85 -18.77 15.15 -19.60
CA GLU A 85 -18.42 16.41 -20.25
C GLU A 85 -19.45 17.44 -19.82
N ARG A 86 -19.00 18.65 -19.45
CA ARG A 86 -19.92 19.72 -19.07
C ARG A 86 -20.66 20.22 -20.30
N PRO A 87 -22.00 20.28 -20.28
CA PRO A 87 -22.75 20.94 -21.32
C PRO A 87 -22.31 22.40 -21.46
N GLY A 88 -22.08 22.84 -22.70
CA GLY A 88 -21.72 24.23 -22.98
C GLY A 88 -22.88 25.22 -22.78
N ALA A 89 -24.11 24.73 -22.69
CA ALA A 89 -25.32 25.54 -22.59
C ALA A 89 -25.61 25.96 -21.13
N PRO A 90 -25.77 27.26 -20.83
CA PRO A 90 -26.03 27.76 -19.47
C PRO A 90 -27.27 27.16 -18.80
N GLU A 91 -28.30 26.81 -19.57
CA GLU A 91 -29.53 26.18 -19.07
C GLU A 91 -29.34 24.74 -18.58
N LEU A 92 -28.24 24.08 -18.96
CA LEU A 92 -27.86 22.74 -18.50
C LEU A 92 -26.80 22.78 -17.39
N ALA A 93 -26.36 23.98 -16.97
CA ALA A 93 -25.51 24.11 -15.79
C ALA A 93 -26.25 23.62 -14.53
N TYR A 94 -25.50 23.08 -13.56
CA TYR A 94 -26.06 22.50 -12.35
C TYR A 94 -27.04 23.44 -11.64
N GLU A 95 -26.71 24.72 -11.49
CA GLU A 95 -27.56 25.71 -10.80
C GLU A 95 -28.91 25.90 -11.50
N ALA A 96 -28.92 25.88 -12.84
CA ALA A 96 -30.14 26.00 -13.64
C ALA A 96 -31.00 24.74 -13.55
N VAL A 97 -30.38 23.56 -13.61
CA VAL A 97 -31.09 22.27 -13.49
C VAL A 97 -31.59 22.05 -12.07
N ALA A 98 -30.79 22.36 -11.05
CA ALA A 98 -31.18 22.24 -9.64
C ALA A 98 -32.32 23.20 -9.26
N ALA A 99 -32.41 24.37 -9.91
CA ALA A 99 -33.57 25.26 -9.72
C ALA A 99 -34.89 24.63 -10.24
N ARG A 100 -34.82 23.73 -11.22
CA ARG A 100 -35.97 23.01 -11.79
C ARG A 100 -36.28 21.73 -11.02
N ASN A 101 -35.25 20.96 -10.70
CA ASN A 101 -35.31 19.74 -9.90
C ASN A 101 -34.34 19.84 -8.71
N PRO A 102 -34.80 20.40 -7.57
CA PRO A 102 -33.95 20.61 -6.40
C PRO A 102 -33.40 19.34 -5.76
N ARG A 103 -33.87 18.15 -6.17
CA ARG A 103 -33.49 16.85 -5.61
C ARG A 103 -32.51 16.09 -6.49
N LEU A 104 -32.18 16.62 -7.67
CA LEU A 104 -31.29 15.95 -8.61
C LEU A 104 -29.88 15.84 -8.03
N VAL A 105 -29.33 14.64 -8.05
CA VAL A 105 -27.89 14.42 -7.85
C VAL A 105 -27.20 14.44 -9.20
N LEU A 106 -26.35 15.43 -9.44
CA LEU A 106 -25.45 15.47 -10.59
C LEU A 106 -24.08 14.91 -10.18
N VAL A 107 -23.58 13.92 -10.91
CA VAL A 107 -22.20 13.45 -10.80
C VAL A 107 -21.46 13.80 -12.10
N THR A 108 -20.51 14.73 -12.00
CA THR A 108 -19.64 15.09 -13.12
C THR A 108 -18.33 14.30 -13.01
N VAL A 109 -18.13 13.35 -13.92
CA VAL A 109 -16.97 12.44 -13.96
C VAL A 109 -15.93 12.98 -14.92
N THR A 110 -14.76 13.40 -14.41
CA THR A 110 -13.65 13.90 -15.25
C THR A 110 -12.34 13.22 -14.88
N ASP A 111 -11.34 13.29 -15.75
CA ASP A 111 -10.03 12.67 -15.47
C ASP A 111 -9.40 13.23 -14.19
N PHE A 112 -9.34 14.56 -14.07
CA PHE A 112 -8.62 15.29 -13.02
C PHE A 112 -9.53 16.22 -12.21
N GLY A 113 -10.85 16.00 -12.23
CA GLY A 113 -11.79 16.87 -11.53
C GLY A 113 -11.97 18.24 -12.21
N LEU A 114 -12.96 18.99 -11.72
CA LEU A 114 -13.38 20.27 -12.31
C LEU A 114 -12.48 21.47 -11.97
N THR A 115 -11.49 21.27 -11.10
CA THR A 115 -10.59 22.32 -10.60
C THR A 115 -9.17 21.81 -10.45
N GLY A 116 -8.21 22.73 -10.36
CA GLY A 116 -6.79 22.41 -10.18
C GLY A 116 -5.97 22.48 -11.49
N PRO A 117 -4.63 22.44 -11.39
CA PRO A 117 -3.74 22.69 -12.53
C PRO A 117 -3.82 21.62 -13.63
N TYR A 118 -4.19 20.37 -13.31
CA TYR A 118 -4.33 19.29 -14.28
C TYR A 118 -5.77 19.09 -14.78
N ALA A 119 -6.73 19.95 -14.42
CA ALA A 119 -8.14 19.78 -14.81
C ALA A 119 -8.35 19.66 -16.34
N GLY A 120 -7.45 20.24 -17.14
CA GLY A 120 -7.47 20.15 -18.61
C GLY A 120 -6.54 19.07 -19.20
N TYR A 121 -5.89 18.24 -18.39
CA TYR A 121 -5.02 17.18 -18.90
C TYR A 121 -5.84 16.05 -19.52
N ALA A 122 -5.28 15.44 -20.57
CA ALA A 122 -5.84 14.24 -21.18
C ALA A 122 -5.29 12.98 -20.50
N ALA A 123 -6.11 11.93 -20.38
CA ALA A 123 -5.68 10.68 -19.78
C ALA A 123 -6.14 9.41 -20.54
N THR A 124 -5.47 8.33 -20.17
CA THR A 124 -5.82 6.93 -20.41
C THR A 124 -5.67 6.18 -19.08
N ASP A 125 -6.13 4.93 -18.97
CA ASP A 125 -5.95 4.11 -17.76
C ASP A 125 -4.49 4.06 -17.29
N THR A 126 -3.53 3.93 -18.22
CA THR A 126 -2.10 3.89 -17.88
C THR A 126 -1.57 5.24 -17.37
N VAL A 127 -2.10 6.37 -17.87
CA VAL A 127 -1.78 7.72 -17.37
C VAL A 127 -2.27 7.87 -15.93
N HIS A 128 -3.49 7.44 -15.63
CA HIS A 128 -4.03 7.43 -14.27
C HIS A 128 -3.25 6.50 -13.33
N ALA A 129 -2.81 5.33 -13.82
CA ALA A 129 -1.95 4.42 -13.06
C ALA A 129 -0.56 5.02 -12.75
N ALA A 130 0.00 5.82 -13.64
CA ALA A 130 1.27 6.49 -13.40
C ALA A 130 1.15 7.62 -12.36
N PHE A 131 0.09 8.43 -12.45
CA PHE A 131 -0.15 9.49 -11.47
C PHE A 131 -0.56 8.96 -10.09
N SER A 132 -1.25 7.81 -9.99
CA SER A 132 -1.72 7.29 -8.69
C SER A 132 -0.63 6.68 -7.81
N GLY A 133 0.58 6.54 -8.34
CA GLY A 133 1.70 5.93 -7.65
C GLY A 133 1.73 4.40 -7.71
N VAL A 134 0.69 3.72 -8.22
CA VAL A 134 0.70 2.25 -8.32
C VAL A 134 1.80 1.74 -9.25
N LEU A 135 2.09 2.47 -10.33
CA LEU A 135 3.08 2.07 -11.32
C LEU A 135 4.51 2.02 -10.72
N SER A 136 4.83 2.89 -9.76
CA SER A 136 6.11 2.85 -9.02
C SER A 136 6.33 1.57 -8.22
N ARG A 137 5.28 0.76 -8.05
CA ARG A 137 5.27 -0.52 -7.31
C ARG A 137 4.78 -1.67 -8.17
N SER A 138 4.74 -1.53 -9.50
CA SER A 138 4.36 -2.63 -10.38
C SER A 138 5.43 -2.87 -11.45
N GLY A 139 5.87 -4.12 -11.56
CA GLY A 139 6.99 -4.53 -12.40
C GLY A 139 8.14 -5.14 -11.59
N LEU A 140 9.15 -5.63 -12.30
CA LEU A 140 10.36 -6.22 -11.70
C LEU A 140 11.47 -5.17 -11.54
N PRO A 141 12.40 -5.34 -10.57
CA PRO A 141 13.58 -4.50 -10.44
C PRO A 141 14.37 -4.41 -11.75
N GLY A 142 14.83 -3.21 -12.12
CA GLY A 142 15.64 -2.98 -13.33
C GLY A 142 14.89 -3.11 -14.66
N ARG A 143 13.57 -3.31 -14.64
CA ARG A 143 12.71 -3.38 -15.83
C ARG A 143 11.78 -2.16 -15.90
N PRO A 144 11.25 -1.84 -17.11
CA PRO A 144 10.20 -0.84 -17.23
C PRO A 144 9.03 -1.17 -16.31
N PRO A 145 8.47 -0.21 -15.57
CA PRO A 145 7.26 -0.42 -14.78
C PRO A 145 6.16 -1.08 -15.62
N LEU A 146 5.41 -2.00 -15.00
CA LEU A 146 4.37 -2.75 -15.70
C LEU A 146 2.99 -2.20 -15.32
N PRO A 147 2.22 -1.62 -16.26
CA PRO A 147 0.89 -1.14 -15.97
C PRO A 147 -0.06 -2.25 -15.50
N PRO A 148 -1.07 -1.92 -14.66
CA PRO A 148 -2.20 -2.81 -14.45
C PRO A 148 -2.87 -3.16 -15.78
N PRO A 149 -3.24 -4.42 -16.03
CA PRO A 149 -3.80 -4.83 -17.31
C PRO A 149 -5.24 -4.34 -17.50
N GLY A 150 -5.62 -4.18 -18.76
CA GLY A 150 -7.00 -3.88 -19.15
C GLY A 150 -7.50 -2.53 -18.63
N SER A 151 -8.78 -2.51 -18.21
CA SER A 151 -9.47 -1.30 -17.76
C SER A 151 -9.67 -1.24 -16.25
N ILE A 152 -8.78 -1.87 -15.47
CA ILE A 152 -8.90 -1.93 -14.00
C ILE A 152 -9.04 -0.53 -13.40
N VAL A 153 -8.32 0.46 -13.94
CA VAL A 153 -8.40 1.83 -13.45
C VAL A 153 -9.77 2.43 -13.70
N ALA A 154 -10.26 2.39 -14.94
CA ALA A 154 -11.57 2.92 -15.28
C ALA A 154 -12.71 2.22 -14.52
N GLU A 155 -12.70 0.88 -14.44
CA GLU A 155 -13.79 0.14 -13.78
C GLU A 155 -13.85 0.37 -12.27
N THR A 156 -12.69 0.49 -11.61
CA THR A 156 -12.66 0.81 -10.19
C THR A 156 -13.09 2.25 -9.89
N ALA A 157 -12.89 3.19 -10.82
CA ALA A 157 -13.44 4.54 -10.73
C ALA A 157 -14.96 4.54 -10.97
N ASN A 158 -15.47 3.78 -11.94
CA ASN A 158 -16.90 3.67 -12.26
C ASN A 158 -17.74 3.25 -11.03
N VAL A 159 -17.30 2.23 -10.30
CA VAL A 159 -17.97 1.76 -9.09
C VAL A 159 -17.96 2.85 -7.99
N GLN A 160 -16.86 3.60 -7.86
CA GLN A 160 -16.76 4.69 -6.89
C GLN A 160 -17.69 5.86 -7.24
N ALA A 161 -17.81 6.21 -8.53
CA ALA A 161 -18.76 7.22 -9.00
C ALA A 161 -20.20 6.82 -8.64
N ALA A 162 -20.57 5.55 -8.85
CA ALA A 162 -21.88 5.04 -8.43
C ALA A 162 -22.07 5.04 -6.91
N MET A 163 -21.02 4.70 -6.14
CA MET A 163 -21.05 4.75 -4.67
C MET A 163 -21.36 6.16 -4.16
N VAL A 164 -20.64 7.18 -4.64
CA VAL A 164 -20.87 8.57 -4.21
C VAL A 164 -22.22 9.10 -4.71
N ALA A 165 -22.68 8.67 -5.89
CA ALA A 165 -24.02 8.96 -6.38
C ALA A 165 -25.11 8.42 -5.43
N LEU A 166 -24.93 7.20 -4.92
CA LEU A 166 -25.87 6.58 -3.98
C LEU A 166 -25.83 7.23 -2.59
N PHE A 167 -24.65 7.64 -2.09
CA PHE A 167 -24.56 8.42 -0.86
C PHE A 167 -25.30 9.76 -0.98
N ALA A 168 -25.07 10.49 -2.07
CA ALA A 168 -25.75 11.76 -2.34
C ALA A 168 -27.26 11.56 -2.54
N HIS A 169 -27.68 10.49 -3.24
CA HIS A 169 -29.09 10.21 -3.44
C HIS A 169 -29.78 9.82 -2.14
N TYR A 170 -29.16 8.99 -1.30
CA TYR A 170 -29.66 8.69 0.04
C TYR A 170 -29.80 9.95 0.88
N ASN A 171 -28.79 10.83 0.86
CA ASN A 171 -28.86 12.14 1.52
C ASN A 171 -30.02 13.00 1.01
N SER A 172 -30.29 12.97 -0.30
CA SER A 172 -31.39 13.70 -0.91
C SER A 172 -32.76 13.15 -0.51
N LEU A 173 -32.90 11.84 -0.34
CA LEU A 173 -34.14 11.22 0.12
C LEU A 173 -34.47 11.62 1.57
N GLU A 174 -33.46 11.74 2.43
CA GLU A 174 -33.63 12.13 3.83
C GLU A 174 -33.87 13.65 4.00
N ASN A 175 -33.15 14.49 3.24
CA ASN A 175 -33.14 15.93 3.48
C ASN A 175 -33.92 16.78 2.44
N GLY A 176 -34.34 16.19 1.32
CA GLY A 176 -35.18 16.84 0.33
C GLY A 176 -34.45 17.70 -0.72
N TYR A 177 -33.12 17.67 -0.79
CA TYR A 177 -32.33 18.38 -1.80
C TYR A 177 -31.18 17.53 -2.35
N GLY A 178 -30.83 17.74 -3.61
CA GLY A 178 -29.84 16.99 -4.39
C GLY A 178 -28.41 17.44 -4.11
N ASP A 179 -27.49 17.19 -5.04
CA ASP A 179 -26.07 17.54 -4.87
C ASP A 179 -25.37 17.69 -6.23
N HIS A 180 -24.22 18.38 -6.24
CA HIS A 180 -23.27 18.33 -7.35
C HIS A 180 -21.98 17.70 -6.86
N ILE A 181 -21.68 16.52 -7.40
CA ILE A 181 -20.48 15.76 -7.11
C ILE A 181 -19.45 15.98 -8.23
N ASP A 182 -18.34 16.64 -7.90
CA ASP A 182 -17.15 16.70 -8.75
C ASP A 182 -16.29 15.46 -8.46
N PHE A 183 -16.32 14.51 -9.41
CA PHE A 183 -15.65 13.22 -9.29
C PHE A 183 -14.44 13.15 -10.23
N SER A 184 -13.24 13.00 -9.66
CA SER A 184 -11.99 12.79 -10.39
C SER A 184 -11.62 11.31 -10.46
N VAL A 185 -11.41 10.80 -11.68
CA VAL A 185 -10.85 9.45 -11.90
C VAL A 185 -9.46 9.30 -11.27
N HIS A 186 -8.63 10.33 -11.35
CA HIS A 186 -7.29 10.33 -10.75
C HIS A 186 -7.33 10.22 -9.20
N GLU A 187 -8.16 11.03 -8.53
CA GLU A 187 -8.36 10.94 -7.07
C GLU A 187 -8.93 9.57 -6.66
N ALA A 188 -9.88 9.04 -7.43
CA ALA A 188 -10.48 7.73 -7.19
C ALA A 188 -9.46 6.58 -7.35
N THR A 189 -8.58 6.68 -8.35
CA THR A 189 -7.53 5.67 -8.63
C THR A 189 -6.49 5.62 -7.51
N THR A 190 -6.12 6.79 -6.98
CA THR A 190 -5.14 6.96 -5.88
C THR A 190 -5.58 6.25 -4.59
N GLN A 191 -6.87 5.95 -4.43
CA GLN A 191 -7.43 5.35 -3.22
C GLN A 191 -7.70 3.84 -3.31
N VAL A 192 -7.68 3.24 -4.50
CA VAL A 192 -8.41 1.97 -4.71
C VAL A 192 -7.58 0.77 -5.18
N ILE A 193 -6.67 0.91 -6.15
CA ILE A 193 -5.97 -0.28 -6.69
C ILE A 193 -4.90 -0.75 -5.69
N ASP A 194 -4.09 0.21 -5.25
CA ASP A 194 -3.02 0.01 -4.29
C ASP A 194 -2.72 1.36 -3.60
N PRO A 195 -3.53 1.77 -2.61
CA PRO A 195 -3.40 3.10 -2.02
C PRO A 195 -2.10 3.24 -1.22
N GLY A 196 -1.30 4.27 -1.52
CA GLY A 196 -0.03 4.52 -0.82
C GLY A 196 -0.20 4.98 0.64
N PHE A 197 -1.34 5.59 0.96
CA PHE A 197 -1.74 6.08 2.29
C PHE A 197 -3.08 5.47 2.71
N GLY A 198 -3.21 4.15 2.55
CA GLY A 198 -4.38 3.38 2.93
C GLY A 198 -4.00 2.06 3.58
N MET A 199 -5.00 1.25 3.91
CA MET A 199 -4.75 -0.05 4.53
C MET A 199 -3.94 -0.96 3.58
N GLY A 200 -2.79 -1.45 4.06
CA GLY A 200 -1.91 -2.36 3.35
C GLY A 200 -2.27 -3.84 3.53
N GLY A 201 -1.83 -4.70 2.60
CA GLY A 201 -1.98 -6.16 2.71
C GLY A 201 -1.14 -6.78 3.84
N SER A 202 -1.58 -7.93 4.38
CA SER A 202 -0.94 -8.57 5.54
C SER A 202 0.53 -8.96 5.36
N ALA A 203 0.99 -9.21 4.12
CA ALA A 203 2.39 -9.51 3.84
C ALA A 203 3.33 -8.29 3.98
N THR A 204 2.79 -7.07 4.04
CA THR A 204 3.58 -5.87 4.37
C THR A 204 3.91 -5.78 5.86
N GLY A 205 3.15 -6.52 6.69
CA GLY A 205 3.35 -6.61 8.13
C GLY A 205 3.32 -5.26 8.85
N GLY A 206 2.56 -4.30 8.32
CA GLY A 206 2.38 -2.97 8.91
C GLY A 206 3.32 -1.89 8.39
N ARG A 207 4.30 -2.21 7.54
CA ARG A 207 5.18 -1.22 6.89
C ARG A 207 4.39 -0.31 5.94
N ARG A 208 4.72 0.98 5.92
CA ARG A 208 4.06 1.95 5.05
C ARG A 208 4.57 1.80 3.62
N ALA A 209 3.70 1.97 2.62
CA ALA A 209 4.10 1.93 1.22
C ALA A 209 5.13 3.02 0.88
N ALA A 210 5.07 4.18 1.55
CA ALA A 210 6.03 5.28 1.44
C ALA A 210 7.45 4.91 1.93
N GLU A 211 7.59 3.88 2.76
CA GLU A 211 8.87 3.41 3.32
C GLU A 211 9.46 2.24 2.51
N LEU A 212 8.85 1.89 1.37
CA LEU A 212 9.38 0.86 0.48
C LEU A 212 10.53 1.41 -0.39
N PRO A 213 11.56 0.61 -0.69
CA PRO A 213 12.65 1.04 -1.55
C PRO A 213 12.14 1.45 -2.95
N PRO A 214 12.79 2.43 -3.62
CA PRO A 214 12.34 2.93 -4.92
C PRO A 214 12.30 1.88 -6.05
N GLY A 215 13.18 0.87 -6.02
CA GLY A 215 13.44 -0.03 -7.14
C GLY A 215 12.48 -1.21 -7.33
N ARG A 216 11.17 -1.06 -7.04
CA ARG A 216 10.13 -2.10 -7.20
C ARG A 216 10.59 -3.47 -6.66
N PRO A 217 10.69 -3.67 -5.33
CA PRO A 217 11.37 -4.83 -4.73
C PRO A 217 10.79 -6.17 -5.23
N SER A 218 11.66 -7.15 -5.46
CA SER A 218 11.24 -8.51 -5.85
C SER A 218 10.48 -9.18 -4.69
N ALA A 219 9.16 -9.07 -4.76
CA ALA A 219 8.24 -9.54 -3.73
C ALA A 219 7.53 -10.85 -4.11
N GLY A 220 7.94 -11.48 -5.22
CA GLY A 220 7.42 -12.79 -5.63
C GLY A 220 7.57 -13.87 -4.56
N HIS A 221 8.55 -13.74 -3.66
CA HIS A 221 8.74 -14.64 -2.52
C HIS A 221 7.62 -14.59 -1.47
N LEU A 222 6.84 -13.50 -1.38
CA LEU A 222 5.74 -13.38 -0.41
C LEU A 222 4.55 -14.28 -0.79
N TYR A 223 4.32 -14.44 -2.10
CA TYR A 223 3.23 -15.21 -2.68
C TYR A 223 3.75 -16.03 -3.87
N PRO A 224 4.61 -17.04 -3.61
CA PRO A 224 5.40 -17.70 -4.63
C PRO A 224 4.52 -18.45 -5.64
N ILE A 225 5.00 -18.44 -6.88
CA ILE A 225 4.44 -19.15 -8.02
C ILE A 225 5.39 -20.30 -8.36
N PHE A 226 4.82 -21.48 -8.58
CA PHE A 226 5.58 -22.69 -8.86
C PHE A 226 5.12 -23.30 -10.18
N PRO A 227 6.05 -23.73 -11.04
CA PRO A 227 5.71 -24.58 -12.17
C PRO A 227 5.25 -25.96 -11.70
N CYS A 228 4.32 -26.53 -12.44
CA CYS A 228 3.82 -27.89 -12.27
C CYS A 228 3.63 -28.54 -13.65
N ALA A 229 3.14 -29.78 -13.70
CA ALA A 229 3.15 -30.60 -14.92
C ALA A 229 2.40 -29.99 -16.12
N ASP A 230 1.39 -29.16 -15.85
CA ASP A 230 0.45 -28.60 -16.82
C ASP A 230 0.21 -27.09 -16.66
N GLY A 231 1.12 -26.37 -15.97
CA GLY A 231 1.02 -24.92 -15.82
C GLY A 231 1.71 -24.37 -14.57
N LEU A 232 1.08 -23.36 -13.98
CA LEU A 232 1.59 -22.68 -12.79
C LEU A 232 0.53 -22.73 -11.66
N VAL A 233 1.01 -22.85 -10.42
CA VAL A 233 0.20 -22.69 -9.21
C VAL A 233 0.79 -21.61 -8.30
N ARG A 234 -0.07 -20.90 -7.58
CA ARG A 234 0.32 -19.93 -6.56
C ARG A 234 -0.10 -20.40 -5.18
N ILE A 235 0.74 -20.19 -4.17
CA ILE A 235 0.41 -20.49 -2.77
C ILE A 235 0.46 -19.26 -1.87
N CYS A 236 -0.28 -19.30 -0.77
CA CYS A 236 -0.24 -18.29 0.29
C CYS A 236 -0.14 -18.97 1.66
N VAL A 237 1.03 -18.96 2.28
CA VAL A 237 1.27 -19.62 3.57
C VAL A 237 1.63 -18.60 4.65
N LEU A 238 0.62 -17.88 5.14
CA LEU A 238 0.82 -16.69 5.96
C LEU A 238 0.85 -16.97 7.47
N ASN A 239 -0.03 -17.84 7.96
CA ASN A 239 -0.14 -18.11 9.40
C ASN A 239 0.46 -19.48 9.81
N PRO A 240 0.73 -19.71 11.11
CA PRO A 240 1.32 -20.96 11.61
C PRO A 240 0.53 -22.23 11.24
N ARG A 241 -0.81 -22.16 11.22
CA ARG A 241 -1.64 -23.31 10.85
C ARG A 241 -1.43 -23.74 9.40
N GLN A 242 -1.34 -22.77 8.50
CA GLN A 242 -1.06 -23.03 7.08
C GLN A 242 0.36 -23.57 6.90
N TRP A 243 1.32 -23.08 7.68
CA TRP A 243 2.69 -23.59 7.68
C TRP A 243 2.77 -25.04 8.10
N HIS A 244 2.12 -25.41 9.21
CA HIS A 244 2.04 -26.80 9.65
C HIS A 244 1.41 -27.70 8.59
N GLY A 245 0.36 -27.23 7.91
CA GLY A 245 -0.23 -27.91 6.77
C GLY A 245 0.77 -28.16 5.63
N MET A 246 1.52 -27.14 5.25
CA MET A 246 2.55 -27.24 4.20
C MET A 246 3.69 -28.17 4.59
N ARG A 247 4.17 -28.10 5.84
CA ARG A 247 5.24 -28.96 6.35
C ARG A 247 4.83 -30.43 6.38
N ALA A 248 3.59 -30.71 6.78
CA ALA A 248 3.02 -32.05 6.70
C ALA A 248 2.94 -32.56 5.25
N TRP A 249 2.57 -31.70 4.30
CA TRP A 249 2.54 -32.05 2.87
C TRP A 249 3.93 -32.32 2.28
N LEU A 250 4.96 -31.61 2.77
CA LEU A 250 6.37 -31.85 2.44
C LEU A 250 6.97 -33.12 3.09
N GLY A 251 6.21 -33.85 3.91
CA GLY A 251 6.70 -35.06 4.58
C GLY A 251 7.51 -34.79 5.85
N GLU A 252 7.22 -33.70 6.57
CA GLU A 252 7.83 -33.36 7.87
C GLU A 252 9.37 -33.22 7.84
N PRO A 253 9.95 -32.34 7.01
CA PRO A 253 11.40 -32.14 6.95
C PRO A 253 11.97 -31.68 8.30
N GLU A 254 12.93 -32.45 8.85
CA GLU A 254 13.51 -32.24 10.19
C GLU A 254 14.14 -30.85 10.37
N GLU A 255 14.78 -30.32 9.32
CA GLU A 255 15.41 -29.00 9.30
C GLU A 255 14.43 -27.82 9.50
N PHE A 256 13.14 -28.06 9.32
CA PHE A 256 12.06 -27.09 9.51
C PHE A 256 11.07 -27.49 10.63
N ALA A 257 11.47 -28.43 11.50
CA ALA A 257 10.66 -28.89 12.62
C ALA A 257 10.59 -27.89 13.80
N ASP A 258 11.56 -26.98 13.88
CA ASP A 258 11.68 -25.99 14.97
C ASP A 258 10.49 -25.00 14.99
N PRO A 259 9.81 -24.81 16.14
CA PRO A 259 8.68 -23.87 16.28
C PRO A 259 9.00 -22.42 15.88
N ARG A 260 10.27 -22.01 15.80
CA ARG A 260 10.65 -20.68 15.30
C ARG A 260 10.07 -20.39 13.91
N TYR A 261 9.86 -21.41 13.07
CA TYR A 261 9.28 -21.26 11.74
C TYR A 261 7.77 -20.95 11.74
N ASP A 262 7.10 -20.93 12.90
CA ASP A 262 5.77 -20.31 13.02
C ASP A 262 5.82 -18.81 12.72
N ASN A 263 6.98 -18.19 12.91
CA ASN A 263 7.23 -16.83 12.48
C ASN A 263 7.43 -16.75 10.95
N ILE A 264 6.55 -16.02 10.27
CA ILE A 264 6.59 -15.83 8.81
C ILE A 264 7.91 -15.21 8.32
N ALA A 265 8.50 -14.26 9.06
CA ALA A 265 9.73 -13.60 8.65
C ALA A 265 10.93 -14.57 8.67
N LEU A 266 10.94 -15.54 9.59
CA LEU A 266 11.98 -16.57 9.62
C LEU A 266 11.82 -17.57 8.46
N ARG A 267 10.59 -17.86 8.03
CA ARG A 267 10.35 -18.68 6.82
C ARG A 267 10.84 -17.99 5.56
N PHE A 268 10.58 -16.69 5.41
CA PHE A 268 11.05 -15.93 4.25
C PHE A 268 12.58 -15.79 4.16
N LYS A 269 13.28 -15.81 5.30
CA LYS A 269 14.77 -15.88 5.30
C LYS A 269 15.32 -17.19 4.74
N GLU A 270 14.54 -18.28 4.81
CA GLU A 270 14.89 -19.60 4.27
C GLU A 270 14.12 -19.91 2.98
N ALA A 271 13.59 -18.88 2.29
CA ALA A 271 12.71 -19.02 1.14
C ALA A 271 13.32 -19.90 0.04
N ASP A 272 14.59 -19.73 -0.31
CA ASP A 272 15.23 -20.51 -1.38
C ASP A 272 15.19 -22.03 -1.10
N ARG A 273 15.41 -22.43 0.15
CA ARG A 273 15.38 -23.84 0.56
C ARG A 273 13.96 -24.38 0.61
N ILE A 274 13.05 -23.63 1.26
CA ILE A 274 11.65 -24.03 1.39
C ILE A 274 10.99 -24.10 0.00
N HIS A 275 11.18 -23.10 -0.84
CA HIS A 275 10.64 -23.06 -2.19
C HIS A 275 11.27 -24.12 -3.09
N GLY A 276 12.55 -24.47 -2.91
CA GLY A 276 13.16 -25.62 -3.58
C GLY A 276 12.44 -26.94 -3.28
N LEU A 277 12.09 -27.19 -2.00
CA LEU A 277 11.33 -28.38 -1.61
C LEU A 277 9.90 -28.37 -2.18
N ILE A 278 9.22 -27.23 -2.15
CA ILE A 278 7.86 -27.07 -2.68
C ILE A 278 7.87 -27.29 -4.20
N GLY A 279 8.80 -26.66 -4.91
CA GLY A 279 8.97 -26.82 -6.35
C GLY A 279 9.20 -28.28 -6.75
N ALA A 280 10.03 -29.00 -5.99
CA ALA A 280 10.26 -30.43 -6.20
C ALA A 280 8.99 -31.28 -5.98
N LEU A 281 8.18 -30.95 -4.97
CA LEU A 281 6.90 -31.61 -4.72
C LEU A 281 5.87 -31.35 -5.84
N PHE A 282 5.91 -30.16 -6.45
CA PHE A 282 4.89 -29.72 -7.40
C PHE A 282 5.20 -30.10 -8.86
N ALA A 283 6.48 -30.31 -9.20
CA ALA A 283 6.94 -30.44 -10.59
C ALA A 283 6.24 -31.54 -11.42
N ASP A 284 5.89 -32.68 -10.82
CA ASP A 284 5.28 -33.84 -11.50
C ASP A 284 3.75 -33.92 -11.31
N ARG A 285 3.13 -32.92 -10.68
CA ARG A 285 1.70 -32.89 -10.32
C ARG A 285 0.94 -31.92 -11.23
N THR A 286 -0.34 -32.19 -11.49
CA THR A 286 -1.20 -31.25 -12.23
C THR A 286 -1.70 -30.13 -11.32
N ARG A 287 -2.09 -28.99 -11.91
CA ARG A 287 -2.72 -27.85 -11.20
C ARG A 287 -3.90 -28.33 -10.35
N ASP A 288 -4.78 -29.16 -10.91
CA ASP A 288 -5.96 -29.68 -10.22
C ASP A 288 -5.61 -30.59 -9.04
N ASP A 289 -4.63 -31.48 -9.19
CA ASP A 289 -4.19 -32.34 -8.09
C ASP A 289 -3.56 -31.54 -6.95
N LEU A 290 -2.77 -30.52 -7.28
CA LEU A 290 -2.17 -29.63 -6.30
C LEU A 290 -3.22 -28.81 -5.55
N VAL A 291 -4.20 -28.26 -6.28
CA VAL A 291 -5.30 -27.50 -5.65
C VAL A 291 -6.13 -28.38 -4.72
N ARG A 292 -6.40 -29.63 -5.11
CA ARG A 292 -7.11 -30.61 -4.26
C ARG A 292 -6.29 -30.97 -3.01
N GLN A 293 -5.03 -31.36 -3.17
CA GLN A 293 -4.16 -31.75 -2.06
C GLN A 293 -3.90 -30.58 -1.09
N GLY A 294 -3.70 -29.37 -1.61
CA GLY A 294 -3.52 -28.19 -0.75
C GLY A 294 -4.73 -27.96 0.16
N GLN A 295 -5.95 -28.18 -0.34
CA GLN A 295 -7.16 -28.11 0.50
C GLN A 295 -7.17 -29.18 1.59
N GLU A 296 -6.80 -30.42 1.26
CA GLU A 296 -6.69 -31.53 2.22
C GLU A 296 -5.69 -31.22 3.34
N HIS A 297 -4.60 -30.53 3.02
CA HIS A 297 -3.56 -30.09 3.97
C HIS A 297 -3.83 -28.73 4.62
N GLY A 298 -4.91 -28.02 4.26
CA GLY A 298 -5.18 -26.67 4.78
C GLY A 298 -4.21 -25.59 4.29
N VAL A 299 -3.57 -25.82 3.14
CA VAL A 299 -2.66 -24.89 2.45
C VAL A 299 -3.44 -24.12 1.38
N PRO A 300 -3.51 -22.77 1.46
CA PRO A 300 -4.11 -21.95 0.41
C PRO A 300 -3.29 -22.02 -0.88
N ILE A 301 -3.91 -22.54 -1.94
CA ILE A 301 -3.32 -22.74 -3.26
C ILE A 301 -4.36 -22.48 -4.36
N ALA A 302 -3.92 -21.93 -5.49
CA ALA A 302 -4.74 -21.73 -6.67
C ALA A 302 -3.95 -21.99 -7.96
N ALA A 303 -4.62 -22.50 -8.98
CA ALA A 303 -4.12 -22.53 -10.35
C ALA A 303 -4.02 -21.09 -10.88
N ILE A 304 -2.96 -20.79 -11.62
CA ILE A 304 -2.93 -19.59 -12.48
C ILE A 304 -3.65 -19.97 -13.77
N LEU A 305 -4.82 -19.36 -13.96
CA LEU A 305 -5.61 -19.51 -15.18
C LEU A 305 -5.22 -18.43 -16.18
N THR A 306 -5.30 -18.76 -17.46
CA THR A 306 -5.38 -17.77 -18.56
C THR A 306 -6.80 -17.18 -18.64
N PRO A 307 -7.01 -16.03 -19.30
CA PRO A 307 -8.36 -15.51 -19.56
C PRO A 307 -9.27 -16.52 -20.28
N GLY A 308 -8.72 -17.26 -21.24
CA GLY A 308 -9.45 -18.32 -21.96
C GLY A 308 -9.87 -19.47 -21.05
N GLU A 309 -9.01 -19.90 -20.11
CA GLU A 309 -9.40 -20.89 -19.11
C GLU A 309 -10.44 -20.34 -18.13
N ALA A 310 -10.33 -19.07 -17.73
CA ALA A 310 -11.24 -18.44 -16.78
C ALA A 310 -12.69 -18.36 -17.31
N VAL A 311 -12.91 -18.06 -18.61
CA VAL A 311 -14.27 -18.03 -19.20
C VAL A 311 -14.94 -19.41 -19.30
N HIS A 312 -14.17 -20.48 -19.10
CA HIS A 312 -14.65 -21.87 -19.13
C HIS A 312 -14.60 -22.56 -17.77
N ALA A 313 -14.17 -21.87 -16.70
CA ALA A 313 -14.02 -22.49 -15.40
C ALA A 313 -15.37 -22.91 -14.80
N GLU A 314 -15.45 -24.18 -14.39
CA GLU A 314 -16.65 -24.83 -13.83
C GLU A 314 -17.32 -23.99 -12.75
N HIS A 315 -16.54 -23.41 -11.84
CA HIS A 315 -17.07 -22.61 -10.73
C HIS A 315 -17.89 -21.41 -11.17
N TYR A 316 -17.40 -20.65 -12.16
CA TYR A 316 -18.12 -19.47 -12.63
C TYR A 316 -19.35 -19.85 -13.47
N LEU A 317 -19.30 -20.99 -14.17
CA LEU A 317 -20.44 -21.53 -14.92
C LEU A 317 -21.55 -22.02 -13.97
N GLU A 318 -21.22 -22.81 -12.95
CA GLU A 318 -22.21 -23.32 -11.98
C GLU A 318 -22.88 -22.23 -11.17
N ARG A 319 -22.13 -21.16 -10.85
CA ARG A 319 -22.69 -19.98 -10.15
C ARG A 319 -23.53 -19.09 -11.06
N GLY A 320 -23.52 -19.33 -12.37
CA GLY A 320 -24.10 -18.42 -13.36
C GLY A 320 -23.42 -17.05 -13.37
N ALA A 321 -22.16 -16.95 -12.92
CA ALA A 321 -21.35 -15.74 -12.94
C ALA A 321 -20.85 -15.40 -14.35
N LEU A 322 -20.94 -16.36 -15.28
CA LEU A 322 -20.73 -16.17 -16.70
C LEU A 322 -22.00 -16.59 -17.45
N THR A 323 -22.52 -15.72 -18.31
CA THR A 323 -23.75 -15.97 -19.10
C THR A 323 -23.57 -15.61 -20.56
N ASP A 324 -24.20 -16.39 -21.44
CA ASP A 324 -24.29 -16.06 -22.86
C ASP A 324 -25.14 -14.79 -23.03
N THR A 325 -24.51 -13.73 -23.51
CA THR A 325 -25.06 -12.38 -23.57
C THR A 325 -24.99 -11.89 -25.01
N GLU A 326 -26.13 -11.43 -25.55
CA GLU A 326 -26.16 -10.75 -26.85
C GLU A 326 -25.43 -9.40 -26.71
N LEU A 327 -24.33 -9.22 -27.44
CA LEU A 327 -23.56 -7.98 -27.46
C LEU A 327 -24.15 -6.98 -28.45
N ALA A 328 -24.54 -7.49 -29.62
CA ALA A 328 -25.17 -6.77 -30.71
C ALA A 328 -26.09 -7.76 -31.45
N PRO A 329 -27.05 -7.31 -32.28
CA PRO A 329 -27.94 -8.20 -33.01
C PRO A 329 -27.18 -9.31 -33.76
N GLY A 330 -27.37 -10.56 -33.31
CA GLY A 330 -26.71 -11.74 -33.89
C GLY A 330 -25.29 -12.04 -33.40
N LEU A 331 -24.70 -11.21 -32.52
CA LEU A 331 -23.40 -11.43 -31.89
C LEU A 331 -23.59 -11.76 -30.41
N THR A 332 -23.25 -12.99 -30.01
CA THR A 332 -23.33 -13.44 -28.61
C THR A 332 -21.94 -13.76 -28.07
N ALA A 333 -21.66 -13.31 -26.85
CA ALA A 333 -20.46 -13.69 -26.11
C ALA A 333 -20.79 -14.16 -24.70
N ARG A 334 -19.95 -15.03 -24.14
CA ARG A 334 -20.06 -15.42 -22.73
C ARG A 334 -19.35 -14.41 -21.85
N LEU A 335 -20.10 -13.71 -21.02
CA LEU A 335 -19.61 -12.59 -20.24
C LEU A 335 -19.92 -12.69 -18.75
N PRO A 336 -19.16 -11.98 -17.91
CA PRO A 336 -19.52 -11.75 -16.51
C PRO A 336 -20.92 -11.17 -16.38
N SER A 337 -21.74 -11.80 -15.53
CA SER A 337 -23.15 -11.46 -15.28
C SER A 337 -23.32 -10.68 -13.96
N GLY A 338 -22.39 -9.78 -13.68
CA GLY A 338 -22.27 -9.09 -12.39
C GLY A 338 -21.50 -9.91 -11.35
N TYR A 339 -21.35 -9.33 -10.15
CA TYR A 339 -20.45 -9.84 -9.10
C TYR A 339 -21.09 -9.88 -7.70
N LEU A 340 -22.40 -9.68 -7.64
CA LEU A 340 -23.14 -9.65 -6.40
C LEU A 340 -24.53 -10.28 -6.53
N GLU A 341 -25.01 -10.79 -5.40
CA GLU A 341 -26.35 -11.32 -5.23
C GLU A 341 -27.06 -10.54 -4.12
N ILE A 342 -28.32 -10.16 -4.34
CA ILE A 342 -29.22 -9.58 -3.34
C ILE A 342 -30.34 -10.58 -3.10
N ASP A 343 -30.53 -11.02 -1.86
CA ASP A 343 -31.53 -12.02 -1.48
C ASP A 343 -31.43 -13.32 -2.31
N GLY A 344 -30.19 -13.73 -2.61
CA GLY A 344 -29.90 -14.90 -3.46
C GLY A 344 -30.20 -14.70 -4.94
N VAL A 345 -30.61 -13.50 -5.36
CA VAL A 345 -30.85 -13.14 -6.76
C VAL A 345 -29.62 -12.43 -7.31
N ARG A 346 -29.07 -12.93 -8.42
CA ARG A 346 -27.93 -12.31 -9.10
C ARG A 346 -28.29 -10.96 -9.71
N MET A 347 -27.49 -9.94 -9.44
CA MET A 347 -27.67 -8.59 -9.99
C MET A 347 -26.90 -8.44 -11.31
N ALA A 348 -27.45 -9.05 -12.35
CA ALA A 348 -26.93 -8.97 -13.72
C ALA A 348 -27.59 -7.84 -14.52
N PRO A 349 -26.94 -7.33 -15.58
CA PRO A 349 -27.60 -6.46 -16.55
C PRO A 349 -28.83 -7.13 -17.16
N ARG A 350 -30.00 -6.47 -17.12
CA ARG A 350 -31.28 -7.05 -17.55
C ARG A 350 -31.48 -7.13 -19.08
N ARG A 351 -30.62 -6.44 -19.84
CA ARG A 351 -30.67 -6.33 -21.31
C ARG A 351 -29.28 -6.02 -21.85
N ARG A 352 -29.08 -6.25 -23.15
CA ARG A 352 -27.86 -5.79 -23.85
C ARG A 352 -27.74 -4.27 -23.87
N ALA A 353 -26.59 -3.76 -24.30
CA ALA A 353 -26.46 -2.33 -24.58
C ALA A 353 -27.46 -1.91 -25.68
N PRO A 354 -28.06 -0.71 -25.59
CA PRO A 354 -29.08 -0.29 -26.54
C PRO A 354 -28.50 0.01 -27.93
N LEU A 355 -29.28 -0.25 -28.98
CA LEU A 355 -29.02 0.33 -30.30
C LEU A 355 -29.27 1.84 -30.25
N LEU A 356 -28.69 2.56 -31.20
CA LEU A 356 -28.81 4.01 -31.27
C LEU A 356 -30.28 4.40 -31.41
N GLY A 357 -30.80 5.14 -30.42
CA GLY A 357 -32.20 5.60 -30.39
C GLY A 357 -33.25 4.50 -30.24
N GLU A 358 -32.85 3.29 -29.83
CA GLU A 358 -33.74 2.11 -29.75
C GLU A 358 -35.01 2.35 -28.95
N HIS A 359 -34.93 3.20 -27.92
CA HIS A 359 -36.02 3.42 -26.98
C HIS A 359 -36.61 4.84 -27.09
N ASN A 360 -36.38 5.58 -28.18
CA ASN A 360 -36.91 6.94 -28.35
C ASN A 360 -38.44 6.99 -28.12
N ASP A 361 -39.20 6.18 -28.86
CA ASP A 361 -40.67 6.19 -28.76
C ASP A 361 -41.16 5.78 -27.36
N GLU A 362 -40.52 4.78 -26.75
CA GLU A 362 -40.84 4.30 -25.40
C GLU A 362 -40.58 5.39 -24.35
N VAL A 363 -39.37 5.95 -24.34
CA VAL A 363 -38.91 6.89 -23.31
C VAL A 363 -39.64 8.23 -23.39
N PHE A 364 -39.94 8.73 -24.58
CA PHE A 364 -40.64 10.03 -24.73
C PHE A 364 -42.17 9.92 -24.65
N ALA A 365 -42.75 8.71 -24.79
CA ALA A 365 -44.17 8.48 -24.50
C ALA A 365 -44.47 8.24 -23.01
N GLU A 366 -43.45 7.86 -22.22
CA GLU A 366 -43.61 7.60 -20.79
C GLU A 366 -44.01 8.84 -20.00
N THR A 367 -45.12 8.75 -19.27
CA THR A 367 -45.50 9.76 -18.29
C THR A 367 -44.69 9.56 -17.01
N ARG A 368 -43.80 10.50 -16.70
CA ARG A 368 -43.01 10.51 -15.46
C ARG A 368 -43.51 11.60 -14.53
N THR A 369 -43.71 11.27 -13.27
CA THR A 369 -44.18 12.23 -12.27
C THR A 369 -42.98 12.76 -11.48
N ALA A 370 -42.76 14.07 -11.54
CA ALA A 370 -41.84 14.72 -10.61
C ALA A 370 -42.36 14.47 -9.17
N ARG A 371 -41.48 14.07 -8.25
CA ARG A 371 -41.91 13.98 -6.84
C ARG A 371 -41.78 15.36 -6.20
N GLU A 372 -42.69 15.65 -5.27
CA GLU A 372 -42.70 16.91 -4.53
C GLU A 372 -41.41 17.11 -3.73
N ALA A 373 -40.90 18.34 -3.74
CA ALA A 373 -39.76 18.74 -2.93
C ALA A 373 -40.20 18.95 -1.47
N ALA A 374 -39.51 18.31 -0.53
CA ALA A 374 -39.65 18.64 0.89
C ALA A 374 -38.93 19.97 1.18
N PRO A 375 -39.26 20.67 2.28
CA PRO A 375 -38.55 21.89 2.67
C PRO A 375 -37.06 21.60 2.89
N ALA A 376 -36.17 22.29 2.17
CA ALA A 376 -34.74 22.07 2.28
C ALA A 376 -34.22 22.46 3.68
N ALA A 377 -33.58 21.50 4.36
CA ALA A 377 -32.72 21.83 5.49
C ALA A 377 -31.37 22.37 4.96
N SER A 378 -30.87 23.48 5.52
CA SER A 378 -29.58 24.04 5.09
C SER A 378 -28.41 23.35 5.81
N GLY A 379 -27.41 22.88 5.06
CA GLY A 379 -26.13 22.45 5.62
C GLY A 379 -25.48 21.26 4.91
N ARG A 380 -24.23 20.97 5.26
CA ARG A 380 -23.55 19.73 4.87
C ARG A 380 -23.84 18.64 5.89
N THR A 381 -24.36 17.50 5.45
CA THR A 381 -24.79 16.38 6.31
C THR A 381 -24.02 15.11 5.99
N ARG A 382 -24.01 14.18 6.94
CA ARG A 382 -23.46 12.83 6.74
C ARG A 382 -24.63 11.87 6.52
N PRO A 383 -24.73 11.19 5.36
CA PRO A 383 -25.95 10.51 4.96
C PRO A 383 -26.33 9.35 5.87
N LEU A 384 -25.35 8.72 6.54
CA LEU A 384 -25.59 7.53 7.36
C LEU A 384 -25.61 7.84 8.86
N ALA A 385 -25.67 9.13 9.23
CA ALA A 385 -25.80 9.53 10.63
C ALA A 385 -27.05 8.92 11.27
N GLY A 386 -26.87 8.29 12.42
CA GLY A 386 -27.96 7.62 13.16
C GLY A 386 -28.14 6.14 12.81
N LEU A 387 -27.47 5.62 11.77
CA LEU A 387 -27.45 4.18 11.49
C LEU A 387 -26.39 3.45 12.32
N ARG A 388 -26.71 2.24 12.77
CA ARG A 388 -25.78 1.36 13.50
C ARG A 388 -25.31 0.19 12.65
N VAL A 389 -24.00 -0.05 12.65
CA VAL A 389 -23.36 -1.14 11.89
C VAL A 389 -22.56 -2.02 12.83
N LEU A 390 -22.78 -3.33 12.76
CA LEU A 390 -21.94 -4.33 13.42
C LEU A 390 -20.95 -4.90 12.40
N ASP A 391 -19.67 -4.67 12.63
CA ASP A 391 -18.59 -5.02 11.70
C ASP A 391 -17.80 -6.24 12.20
N LEU A 392 -18.04 -7.40 11.58
CA LEU A 392 -17.27 -8.63 11.77
C LEU A 392 -16.13 -8.77 10.76
N GLY A 393 -15.99 -7.80 9.84
CA GLY A 393 -15.00 -7.81 8.78
C GLY A 393 -13.57 -7.87 9.32
N VAL A 394 -12.69 -8.51 8.56
CA VAL A 394 -11.26 -8.63 8.87
C VAL A 394 -10.40 -8.25 7.66
N ILE A 395 -9.15 -7.85 7.93
CA ILE A 395 -8.14 -7.49 6.94
C ILE A 395 -8.67 -6.36 6.03
N VAL A 396 -8.24 -6.27 4.78
CA VAL A 396 -8.47 -5.10 3.93
C VAL A 396 -9.94 -4.93 3.57
N ALA A 397 -10.57 -5.91 2.90
CA ALA A 397 -11.93 -5.76 2.40
C ALA A 397 -12.95 -5.48 3.52
N GLY A 398 -12.83 -6.18 4.66
CA GLY A 398 -13.72 -5.99 5.80
C GLY A 398 -13.52 -4.63 6.48
N ALA A 399 -12.27 -4.25 6.74
CA ALA A 399 -11.97 -2.95 7.34
C ALA A 399 -12.45 -1.81 6.44
N GLU A 400 -12.17 -1.88 5.13
CA GLU A 400 -12.55 -0.87 4.16
C GLU A 400 -14.07 -0.66 4.08
N LEU A 401 -14.85 -1.75 4.01
CA LEU A 401 -16.31 -1.66 3.95
C LEU A 401 -16.89 -0.94 5.17
N GLY A 402 -16.52 -1.36 6.38
CA GLY A 402 -16.97 -0.70 7.60
C GLY A 402 -16.51 0.75 7.69
N ARG A 403 -15.30 1.07 7.20
CA ARG A 403 -14.77 2.44 7.18
C ARG A 403 -15.56 3.34 6.25
N MET A 404 -15.92 2.88 5.05
CA MET A 404 -16.74 3.66 4.11
C MET A 404 -18.04 4.14 4.75
N LEU A 405 -18.71 3.28 5.53
CA LEU A 405 -19.94 3.65 6.22
C LEU A 405 -19.68 4.59 7.42
N ALA A 406 -18.60 4.35 8.17
CA ALA A 406 -18.21 5.20 9.29
C ALA A 406 -17.83 6.63 8.85
N ASP A 407 -17.09 6.76 7.75
CA ASP A 407 -16.70 8.03 7.14
C ASP A 407 -17.93 8.84 6.72
N GLN A 408 -19.02 8.16 6.34
CA GLN A 408 -20.32 8.76 6.00
C GLN A 408 -21.30 8.87 7.20
N GLY A 409 -20.80 8.71 8.43
CA GLY A 409 -21.51 9.05 9.66
C GLY A 409 -22.17 7.90 10.43
N ALA A 410 -22.09 6.65 9.94
CA ALA A 410 -22.65 5.51 10.67
C ALA A 410 -21.89 5.22 11.97
N ASP A 411 -22.61 4.76 13.00
CA ASP A 411 -22.01 4.22 14.22
C ASP A 411 -21.55 2.78 13.97
N VAL A 412 -20.29 2.62 13.61
CA VAL A 412 -19.70 1.32 13.25
C VAL A 412 -18.98 0.72 14.45
N VAL A 413 -19.50 -0.41 14.94
CA VAL A 413 -18.94 -1.19 16.04
C VAL A 413 -18.21 -2.39 15.46
N LYS A 414 -16.87 -2.34 15.45
CA LYS A 414 -16.01 -3.48 15.14
C LYS A 414 -16.11 -4.50 16.27
N VAL A 415 -16.58 -5.70 15.95
CA VAL A 415 -16.66 -6.83 16.88
C VAL A 415 -15.45 -7.73 16.65
N GLU A 416 -14.71 -8.04 17.71
CA GLU A 416 -13.48 -8.83 17.64
C GLU A 416 -13.12 -9.46 18.99
N ASN A 417 -12.16 -10.41 18.99
CA ASN A 417 -11.59 -10.98 20.21
C ASN A 417 -10.14 -11.45 20.00
N ARG A 418 -9.43 -11.77 21.08
CA ARG A 418 -8.03 -12.21 21.04
C ARG A 418 -7.81 -13.59 20.43
N ALA A 419 -8.82 -14.45 20.48
CA ALA A 419 -8.72 -15.79 19.90
C ALA A 419 -8.74 -15.74 18.36
N PHE A 420 -9.41 -14.74 17.78
CA PHE A 420 -9.50 -14.51 16.33
C PHE A 420 -9.23 -13.03 16.03
N PRO A 421 -7.99 -12.56 16.28
CA PRO A 421 -7.66 -11.17 16.06
C PRO A 421 -7.77 -10.85 14.58
N ASP A 422 -8.24 -9.65 14.26
CA ASP A 422 -8.16 -9.13 12.90
C ASP A 422 -6.71 -9.16 12.42
N GLY A 423 -6.45 -9.85 11.31
CA GLY A 423 -5.11 -9.94 10.71
C GLY A 423 -4.52 -8.57 10.36
N GLY A 424 -5.36 -7.55 10.15
CA GLY A 424 -4.95 -6.17 9.98
C GLY A 424 -4.32 -5.53 11.23
N ARG A 425 -4.41 -6.15 12.41
CA ARG A 425 -3.75 -5.70 13.65
C ARG A 425 -2.32 -6.23 13.81
N GLN A 426 -1.85 -7.08 12.90
CA GLN A 426 -0.49 -7.61 12.97
C GLN A 426 0.54 -6.49 12.70
N SER A 427 1.61 -6.49 13.50
CA SER A 427 2.76 -5.58 13.36
C SER A 427 4.06 -6.39 13.41
N LEU A 428 4.95 -6.17 12.44
CA LEU A 428 6.31 -6.74 12.43
C LEU A 428 7.28 -5.94 13.31
N THR A 429 6.97 -4.69 13.62
CA THR A 429 7.82 -3.74 14.35
C THR A 429 7.36 -3.52 15.80
N GLY A 430 6.25 -4.15 16.19
CA GLY A 430 5.79 -4.26 17.57
C GLY A 430 4.80 -3.18 18.03
N GLU A 431 4.41 -2.25 17.16
CA GLU A 431 3.45 -1.17 17.49
C GLU A 431 2.11 -1.74 18.00
N VAL A 432 1.45 -0.95 18.84
CA VAL A 432 0.12 -1.29 19.38
C VAL A 432 -0.95 -1.21 18.28
N ILE A 433 -0.78 -0.28 17.35
CA ILE A 433 -1.59 -0.14 16.13
C ILE A 433 -0.67 0.32 15.01
N THR A 434 -0.83 -0.22 13.81
CA THR A 434 -0.04 0.20 12.63
C THR A 434 -0.75 1.34 11.90
N ALA A 435 -0.04 2.08 11.04
CA ALA A 435 -0.67 3.07 10.15
C ALA A 435 -1.74 2.42 9.26
N SER A 436 -1.47 1.21 8.75
CA SER A 436 -2.42 0.40 7.97
C SER A 436 -3.73 0.17 8.72
N THR A 437 -3.66 -0.28 9.97
CA THR A 437 -4.83 -0.47 10.83
C THR A 437 -5.54 0.87 11.12
N ALA A 438 -4.76 1.93 11.35
CA ALA A 438 -5.31 3.25 11.66
C ALA A 438 -6.14 3.80 10.49
N TRP A 439 -5.66 3.68 9.25
CA TRP A 439 -6.42 4.09 8.07
C TRP A 439 -7.70 3.27 7.91
N GLY A 440 -7.64 1.93 7.98
CA GLY A 440 -8.79 1.06 7.71
C GLY A 440 -9.85 0.99 8.82
N HIS A 441 -9.55 1.43 10.05
CA HIS A 441 -10.49 1.39 11.18
C HIS A 441 -10.81 2.75 11.79
N ARG A 442 -10.35 3.86 11.19
CA ARG A 442 -10.75 5.20 11.61
C ARG A 442 -12.26 5.34 11.68
N ASN A 443 -12.74 6.23 12.54
CA ASN A 443 -14.16 6.48 12.80
C ASN A 443 -14.97 5.32 13.43
N LYS A 444 -14.38 4.15 13.68
CA LYS A 444 -15.06 3.01 14.31
C LYS A 444 -14.92 3.02 15.84
N ARG A 445 -15.79 2.26 16.52
CA ARG A 445 -15.62 1.81 17.91
C ARG A 445 -15.31 0.32 17.91
N SER A 446 -14.70 -0.21 18.98
CA SER A 446 -14.32 -1.63 19.07
C SER A 446 -14.90 -2.30 20.32
N LEU A 447 -15.57 -3.43 20.12
CA LEU A 447 -16.16 -4.30 21.13
C LEU A 447 -15.43 -5.64 21.17
N GLY A 448 -14.84 -5.96 22.32
CA GLY A 448 -14.28 -7.28 22.62
C GLY A 448 -15.39 -8.26 22.95
N LEU A 449 -15.75 -9.17 22.04
CA LEU A 449 -16.83 -10.14 22.23
C LEU A 449 -16.46 -11.50 21.64
N ASN A 450 -16.51 -12.54 22.47
CA ASN A 450 -16.18 -13.90 22.06
C ASN A 450 -17.39 -14.63 21.46
N LEU A 451 -17.47 -14.67 20.13
CA LEU A 451 -18.57 -15.34 19.41
C LEU A 451 -18.50 -16.87 19.42
N ARG A 452 -17.50 -17.49 20.05
CA ARG A 452 -17.51 -18.95 20.30
C ARG A 452 -18.21 -19.33 21.60
N ASP A 453 -18.40 -18.36 22.48
CA ASP A 453 -19.18 -18.57 23.69
C ASP A 453 -20.68 -18.38 23.39
N PRO A 454 -21.56 -19.31 23.79
CA PRO A 454 -23.00 -19.16 23.61
C PRO A 454 -23.57 -17.85 24.19
N GLU A 455 -23.02 -17.36 25.31
CA GLU A 455 -23.41 -16.07 25.90
C GLU A 455 -22.95 -14.90 25.01
N GLY A 456 -21.76 -15.00 24.44
CA GLY A 456 -21.27 -14.01 23.48
C GLY A 456 -22.13 -13.93 22.21
N VAL A 457 -22.58 -15.08 21.69
CA VAL A 457 -23.55 -15.16 20.59
C VAL A 457 -24.89 -14.52 20.99
N ALA A 458 -25.37 -14.76 22.20
CA ALA A 458 -26.61 -14.16 22.70
C ALA A 458 -26.51 -12.62 22.80
N LEU A 459 -25.38 -12.09 23.28
CA LEU A 459 -25.11 -10.66 23.32
C LEU A 459 -25.03 -10.05 21.91
N PHE A 460 -24.38 -10.73 20.96
CA PHE A 460 -24.36 -10.27 19.56
C PHE A 460 -25.77 -10.21 18.97
N LYS A 461 -26.61 -11.22 19.21
CA LYS A 461 -28.01 -11.22 18.77
C LYS A 461 -28.81 -10.06 19.36
N LYS A 462 -28.54 -9.69 20.62
CA LYS A 462 -29.12 -8.50 21.25
C LYS A 462 -28.71 -7.21 20.53
N LEU A 463 -27.44 -7.07 20.16
CA LEU A 463 -26.97 -5.93 19.36
C LEU A 463 -27.61 -5.90 17.98
N ALA A 464 -27.70 -7.05 17.30
CA ALA A 464 -28.24 -7.16 15.95
C ALA A 464 -29.74 -6.84 15.88
N ALA A 465 -30.48 -7.06 16.98
CA ALA A 465 -31.90 -6.72 17.07
C ALA A 465 -32.16 -5.21 16.86
N ASP A 466 -31.20 -4.35 17.23
CA ASP A 466 -31.29 -2.89 17.13
C ASP A 466 -30.28 -2.29 16.12
N ALA A 467 -29.62 -3.13 15.30
CA ALA A 467 -28.69 -2.68 14.28
C ALA A 467 -29.39 -2.44 12.92
N ASP A 468 -28.77 -1.63 12.07
CA ASP A 468 -29.22 -1.42 10.69
C ASP A 468 -28.49 -2.32 9.70
N VAL A 469 -27.21 -2.58 9.98
CA VAL A 469 -26.34 -3.34 9.09
C VAL A 469 -25.46 -4.31 9.89
N VAL A 470 -25.28 -5.52 9.36
CA VAL A 470 -24.23 -6.45 9.78
C VAL A 470 -23.29 -6.68 8.59
N LEU A 471 -21.99 -6.55 8.83
CA LEU A 471 -20.96 -6.76 7.82
C LEU A 471 -20.10 -7.98 8.19
N SER A 472 -19.78 -8.82 7.21
CA SER A 472 -18.78 -9.87 7.35
C SER A 472 -17.99 -10.09 6.06
N ASN A 473 -16.86 -10.80 6.17
CA ASN A 473 -16.14 -11.32 5.02
C ASN A 473 -15.56 -12.70 5.29
N PHE A 474 -16.34 -13.54 5.98
CA PHE A 474 -15.89 -14.86 6.37
C PHE A 474 -16.05 -15.85 5.23
N LYS A 475 -15.32 -16.96 5.33
CA LYS A 475 -15.59 -18.11 4.46
C LYS A 475 -17.06 -18.54 4.63
N PRO A 476 -17.79 -18.83 3.53
CA PRO A 476 -19.17 -19.32 3.59
C PRO A 476 -19.35 -20.47 4.59
N GLY A 477 -20.43 -20.41 5.38
CA GLY A 477 -20.73 -21.35 6.47
C GLY A 477 -20.20 -20.94 7.86
N THR A 478 -19.31 -19.94 7.94
CA THR A 478 -18.74 -19.52 9.24
C THR A 478 -19.80 -18.89 10.13
N LEU A 479 -20.60 -17.95 9.63
CA LEU A 479 -21.69 -17.34 10.42
C LEU A 479 -22.72 -18.37 10.88
N ASP A 480 -23.07 -19.33 10.00
CA ASP A 480 -23.98 -20.42 10.34
C ASP A 480 -23.43 -21.26 11.50
N SER A 481 -22.14 -21.58 11.47
CA SER A 481 -21.47 -22.35 12.53
C SER A 481 -21.44 -21.63 13.88
N LEU A 482 -21.53 -20.30 13.89
CA LEU A 482 -21.65 -19.47 15.09
C LEU A 482 -23.11 -19.29 15.55
N GLY A 483 -24.08 -19.83 14.81
CA GLY A 483 -25.51 -19.63 15.09
C GLY A 483 -26.00 -18.22 14.75
N LEU A 484 -25.33 -17.55 13.81
CA LEU A 484 -25.57 -16.18 13.35
C LEU A 484 -25.90 -16.15 11.84
N SER A 485 -26.60 -17.18 11.34
CA SER A 485 -27.00 -17.23 9.93
C SER A 485 -27.88 -16.03 9.57
N PRO A 486 -27.91 -15.61 8.28
CA PRO A 486 -28.79 -14.55 7.83
C PRO A 486 -30.24 -14.76 8.22
N ASP A 487 -30.77 -15.99 8.09
CA ASP A 487 -32.13 -16.34 8.50
C ASP A 487 -32.39 -16.06 9.98
N VAL A 488 -31.43 -16.39 10.85
CA VAL A 488 -31.54 -16.14 12.30
C VAL A 488 -31.55 -14.64 12.58
N LEU A 489 -30.67 -13.89 11.95
CA LEU A 489 -30.55 -12.44 12.17
C LEU A 489 -31.76 -11.68 11.61
N LEU A 490 -32.26 -12.04 10.43
CA LEU A 490 -33.46 -11.44 9.82
C LEU A 490 -34.74 -11.80 10.56
N ALA A 491 -34.83 -12.99 11.16
CA ALA A 491 -35.95 -13.35 12.04
C ALA A 491 -35.98 -12.50 13.32
N LEU A 492 -34.82 -12.07 13.82
CA LEU A 492 -34.72 -11.14 14.95
C LEU A 492 -35.04 -9.70 14.54
N ASN A 493 -34.53 -9.28 13.39
CA ASN A 493 -34.70 -7.93 12.86
C ASN A 493 -34.91 -7.95 11.34
N PRO A 494 -36.16 -7.92 10.85
CA PRO A 494 -36.48 -7.91 9.42
C PRO A 494 -36.01 -6.66 8.67
N ARG A 495 -35.57 -5.61 9.39
CA ARG A 495 -35.05 -4.36 8.81
C ARG A 495 -33.54 -4.40 8.56
N LEU A 496 -32.88 -5.46 8.98
CA LEU A 496 -31.43 -5.57 8.95
C LEU A 496 -30.93 -5.79 7.51
N VAL A 497 -29.87 -5.08 7.12
CA VAL A 497 -29.11 -5.38 5.90
C VAL A 497 -27.87 -6.18 6.29
N ILE A 498 -27.70 -7.36 5.72
CA ILE A 498 -26.57 -8.25 6.03
C ILE A 498 -25.70 -8.35 4.79
N ALA A 499 -24.49 -7.80 4.83
CA ALA A 499 -23.55 -7.85 3.71
C ALA A 499 -22.34 -8.73 4.04
N ASP A 500 -22.12 -9.75 3.21
CA ASP A 500 -20.96 -10.63 3.30
C ASP A 500 -20.15 -10.62 2.00
N SER A 501 -18.82 -10.67 2.12
CA SER A 501 -17.93 -10.90 0.96
C SER A 501 -17.09 -12.15 1.15
N SER A 502 -16.94 -12.95 0.10
CA SER A 502 -16.02 -14.08 0.10
C SER A 502 -15.26 -14.18 -1.21
N ALA A 503 -14.16 -14.91 -1.21
CA ALA A 503 -13.29 -15.02 -2.38
C ALA A 503 -14.04 -15.50 -3.65
N PHE A 504 -14.93 -16.48 -3.48
CA PHE A 504 -15.58 -17.21 -4.58
C PHE A 504 -17.11 -17.20 -4.53
N GLY A 505 -17.72 -16.46 -3.60
CA GLY A 505 -19.16 -16.44 -3.38
C GLY A 505 -19.69 -17.62 -2.54
N PRO A 506 -20.99 -17.61 -2.20
CA PRO A 506 -21.59 -18.52 -1.22
C PRO A 506 -21.91 -19.93 -1.75
N SER A 507 -21.83 -20.16 -3.07
CA SER A 507 -22.19 -21.41 -3.76
C SER A 507 -21.16 -21.77 -4.83
N GLY A 508 -21.28 -22.96 -5.44
CA GLY A 508 -20.33 -23.48 -6.42
C GLY A 508 -19.16 -24.26 -5.80
N PRO A 509 -18.39 -25.01 -6.61
CA PRO A 509 -17.39 -25.95 -6.15
C PRO A 509 -16.22 -25.27 -5.43
N TRP A 510 -15.97 -23.98 -5.69
CA TRP A 510 -14.85 -23.25 -5.08
C TRP A 510 -15.26 -22.41 -3.86
N SER A 511 -16.55 -22.35 -3.52
CA SER A 511 -17.10 -21.57 -2.38
C SER A 511 -16.40 -21.83 -1.05
N ARG A 512 -15.89 -23.04 -0.85
CA ARG A 512 -15.20 -23.45 0.38
C ARG A 512 -13.68 -23.39 0.30
N ARG A 513 -13.08 -22.90 -0.80
CA ARG A 513 -11.62 -22.73 -0.88
C ARG A 513 -11.15 -21.62 0.05
N LEU A 514 -9.93 -21.73 0.55
CA LEU A 514 -9.27 -20.63 1.26
C LEU A 514 -8.89 -19.56 0.24
N GLY A 515 -9.33 -18.33 0.45
CA GLY A 515 -9.12 -17.24 -0.48
C GLY A 515 -8.30 -16.11 0.12
N TYR A 516 -7.26 -15.71 -0.63
CA TYR A 516 -6.51 -14.47 -0.44
C TYR A 516 -6.47 -13.76 -1.79
N GLY A 517 -6.37 -12.43 -1.81
CA GLY A 517 -6.31 -11.62 -3.03
C GLY A 517 -5.42 -12.23 -4.14
N PRO A 518 -4.16 -12.59 -3.88
CA PRO A 518 -3.28 -13.21 -4.89
C PRO A 518 -3.80 -14.53 -5.49
N LEU A 519 -4.54 -15.33 -4.73
CA LEU A 519 -5.14 -16.59 -5.19
C LEU A 519 -6.42 -16.35 -6.01
N VAL A 520 -7.18 -15.32 -5.64
CA VAL A 520 -8.35 -14.85 -6.40
C VAL A 520 -7.91 -14.34 -7.77
N ARG A 521 -6.84 -13.53 -7.84
CA ARG A 521 -6.26 -13.06 -9.11
C ARG A 521 -5.75 -14.21 -9.99
N ALA A 522 -5.09 -15.20 -9.38
CA ALA A 522 -4.63 -16.39 -10.10
C ALA A 522 -5.81 -17.16 -10.75
N SER A 523 -6.93 -17.26 -10.04
CA SER A 523 -8.10 -18.02 -10.48
C SER A 523 -9.01 -17.29 -11.49
N THR A 524 -8.65 -16.10 -11.98
CA THR A 524 -9.52 -15.23 -12.80
C THR A 524 -8.92 -14.80 -14.13
N GLY A 525 -7.69 -15.25 -14.47
CA GLY A 525 -6.98 -14.79 -15.66
C GLY A 525 -6.11 -13.54 -15.42
N LEU A 526 -6.33 -12.81 -14.31
CA LEU A 526 -5.67 -11.54 -14.08
C LEU A 526 -4.15 -11.68 -13.87
N SER A 527 -3.71 -12.67 -13.08
CA SER A 527 -2.27 -12.86 -12.85
C SER A 527 -1.51 -13.21 -14.14
N ASP A 528 -2.11 -13.97 -15.07
CA ASP A 528 -1.52 -14.27 -16.38
C ASP A 528 -1.42 -13.03 -17.29
N LEU A 529 -2.32 -12.06 -17.14
CA LEU A 529 -2.25 -10.78 -17.86
C LEU A 529 -1.27 -9.78 -17.26
N TRP A 530 -1.03 -9.86 -15.95
CA TRP A 530 -0.18 -8.91 -15.22
C TRP A 530 1.27 -9.40 -15.11
N ARG A 531 1.90 -9.66 -16.25
CA ARG A 531 3.28 -10.15 -16.34
C ARG A 531 4.05 -9.60 -17.53
N TYR A 532 5.37 -9.71 -17.51
CA TYR A 532 6.18 -9.52 -18.71
C TYR A 532 5.97 -10.69 -19.67
N PRO A 533 5.55 -10.44 -20.92
CA PRO A 533 5.34 -11.51 -21.90
C PRO A 533 6.61 -12.34 -22.13
N GLY A 534 6.47 -13.67 -22.15
CA GLY A 534 7.57 -14.61 -22.39
C GLY A 534 8.53 -14.84 -21.22
N ASP A 535 8.31 -14.18 -20.08
CA ASP A 535 9.10 -14.36 -18.86
C ASP A 535 8.32 -15.22 -17.84
N PRO A 536 8.76 -16.45 -17.51
CA PRO A 536 8.10 -17.30 -16.51
C PRO A 536 8.02 -16.67 -15.12
N ASP A 537 9.01 -15.85 -14.75
CA ASP A 537 9.09 -15.18 -13.46
C ASP A 537 8.55 -13.73 -13.54
N GLY A 538 7.98 -13.34 -14.68
CA GLY A 538 7.57 -11.98 -15.01
C GLY A 538 6.33 -11.44 -14.27
N HIS A 539 5.73 -12.20 -13.37
CA HIS A 539 4.46 -11.85 -12.70
C HIS A 539 4.64 -10.68 -11.74
N SER A 540 3.81 -9.64 -11.88
CA SER A 540 3.97 -8.36 -11.18
C SER A 540 2.75 -7.93 -10.34
N ASP A 541 1.83 -8.87 -10.06
CA ASP A 541 0.64 -8.64 -9.24
C ASP A 541 0.83 -8.99 -7.76
N SER A 542 2.04 -9.38 -7.33
CA SER A 542 2.28 -9.95 -5.99
C SER A 542 2.09 -8.94 -4.86
N ILE A 543 2.39 -7.65 -5.08
CA ILE A 543 2.31 -6.63 -4.02
C ILE A 543 1.05 -5.77 -4.07
N THR A 544 0.21 -5.96 -5.08
CA THR A 544 -1.04 -5.19 -5.22
C THR A 544 -2.15 -5.79 -4.36
N ILE A 545 -2.96 -4.89 -3.80
CA ILE A 545 -4.04 -5.24 -2.85
C ILE A 545 -5.38 -5.51 -3.57
N TYR A 546 -5.49 -5.13 -4.85
CA TYR A 546 -6.68 -5.37 -5.68
C TYR A 546 -7.15 -6.85 -5.65
N PRO A 547 -8.44 -7.16 -5.41
CA PRO A 547 -9.58 -6.25 -5.47
C PRO A 547 -10.08 -5.76 -4.11
N ASP A 548 -9.37 -5.99 -3.00
CA ASP A 548 -9.95 -5.87 -1.65
C ASP A 548 -10.55 -4.49 -1.34
N HIS A 549 -9.91 -3.40 -1.76
CA HIS A 549 -10.45 -2.04 -1.61
C HIS A 549 -11.68 -1.77 -2.49
N VAL A 550 -11.75 -2.40 -3.67
CA VAL A 550 -12.89 -2.31 -4.60
C VAL A 550 -14.09 -3.02 -4.01
N VAL A 551 -13.88 -4.19 -3.39
CA VAL A 551 -14.91 -4.95 -2.65
C VAL A 551 -15.57 -4.06 -1.61
N GLY A 552 -14.80 -3.29 -0.84
CA GLY A 552 -15.34 -2.36 0.15
C GLY A 552 -16.26 -1.28 -0.45
N ARG A 553 -15.92 -0.75 -1.62
CA ARG A 553 -16.74 0.27 -2.33
C ARG A 553 -18.01 -0.32 -2.92
N ILE A 554 -17.92 -1.50 -3.53
CA ILE A 554 -19.08 -2.25 -4.03
C ILE A 554 -20.03 -2.58 -2.88
N GLY A 555 -19.49 -3.05 -1.76
CA GLY A 555 -20.26 -3.35 -0.56
C GLY A 555 -20.96 -2.12 -0.01
N ALA A 556 -20.26 -0.98 0.10
CA ALA A 556 -20.85 0.25 0.60
C ALA A 556 -21.97 0.75 -0.33
N ALA A 557 -21.74 0.77 -1.64
CA ALA A 557 -22.75 1.13 -2.63
C ALA A 557 -23.99 0.23 -2.53
N THR A 558 -23.79 -1.09 -2.44
CA THR A 558 -24.90 -2.06 -2.38
C THR A 558 -25.66 -1.99 -1.06
N VAL A 559 -24.97 -1.79 0.06
CA VAL A 559 -25.61 -1.55 1.37
C VAL A 559 -26.52 -0.32 1.28
N VAL A 560 -26.05 0.78 0.70
CA VAL A 560 -26.87 1.98 0.54
C VAL A 560 -28.05 1.75 -0.40
N ALA A 561 -27.87 1.00 -1.50
CA ALA A 561 -28.98 0.62 -2.37
C ALA A 561 -30.07 -0.18 -1.60
N GLN A 562 -29.67 -1.10 -0.73
CA GLN A 562 -30.58 -1.83 0.15
C GLN A 562 -31.24 -0.92 1.19
N LEU A 563 -30.52 0.05 1.75
CA LEU A 563 -31.10 1.06 2.65
C LEU A 563 -32.13 1.94 1.93
N ILE A 564 -31.89 2.32 0.67
CA ILE A 564 -32.85 3.05 -0.18
C ILE A 564 -34.11 2.21 -0.42
N GLN A 565 -33.96 0.91 -0.72
CA GLN A 565 -35.10 0.00 -0.83
C GLN A 565 -35.87 -0.06 0.49
N ARG A 566 -35.16 -0.20 1.62
CA ARG A 566 -35.73 -0.27 2.97
C ARG A 566 -36.53 0.98 3.35
N LEU A 567 -36.17 2.17 2.85
CA LEU A 567 -37.00 3.38 3.03
C LEU A 567 -38.41 3.23 2.42
N ARG A 568 -38.56 2.39 1.38
CA ARG A 568 -39.83 2.17 0.68
C ARG A 568 -40.58 0.96 1.21
N THR A 569 -39.87 -0.11 1.53
CA THR A 569 -40.45 -1.42 1.89
C THR A 569 -40.54 -1.62 3.40
N GLY A 570 -39.73 -0.92 4.17
CA GLY A 570 -39.53 -1.16 5.59
C GLY A 570 -38.72 -2.42 5.92
N VAL A 571 -38.22 -3.17 4.92
CA VAL A 571 -37.55 -4.47 5.07
C VAL A 571 -36.12 -4.37 4.54
N GLY A 572 -35.18 -5.01 5.24
CA GLY A 572 -33.78 -5.16 4.81
C GLY A 572 -33.60 -6.39 3.90
N GLY A 573 -32.44 -7.04 3.98
CA GLY A 573 -32.11 -8.15 3.09
C GLY A 573 -30.67 -8.63 3.23
N THR A 574 -30.26 -9.52 2.33
CA THR A 574 -28.90 -10.07 2.26
C THR A 574 -28.18 -9.60 1.02
N VAL A 575 -26.89 -9.32 1.16
CA VAL A 575 -25.97 -8.98 0.08
C VAL A 575 -24.79 -9.95 0.13
N SER A 576 -24.51 -10.61 -0.98
CA SER A 576 -23.33 -11.46 -1.12
C SER A 576 -22.45 -10.98 -2.26
N ILE A 577 -21.15 -10.84 -1.98
CA ILE A 577 -20.16 -10.31 -2.94
C ILE A 577 -19.07 -11.36 -3.16
N ALA A 578 -18.81 -11.71 -4.41
CA ALA A 578 -17.76 -12.65 -4.80
C ALA A 578 -16.55 -11.89 -5.36
N GLN A 579 -15.42 -11.94 -4.64
CA GLN A 579 -14.22 -11.18 -5.01
C GLN A 579 -13.66 -11.57 -6.39
N ALA A 580 -13.70 -12.85 -6.73
CA ALA A 580 -13.29 -13.34 -8.04
C ALA A 580 -14.15 -12.77 -9.17
N GLU A 581 -15.45 -12.63 -8.96
CA GLU A 581 -16.38 -12.14 -9.96
C GLU A 581 -16.20 -10.64 -10.22
N ILE A 582 -15.73 -9.86 -9.23
CA ILE A 582 -15.33 -8.45 -9.45
C ILE A 582 -14.20 -8.35 -10.46
N ILE A 583 -13.21 -9.26 -10.37
CA ILE A 583 -12.10 -9.30 -11.31
C ILE A 583 -12.58 -9.69 -12.70
N LEU A 584 -13.44 -10.71 -12.79
CA LEU A 584 -14.03 -11.11 -14.07
C LEU A 584 -14.78 -9.96 -14.72
N ASP A 585 -15.65 -9.27 -13.98
CA ASP A 585 -16.44 -8.16 -14.51
C ASP A 585 -15.58 -6.96 -14.90
N THR A 586 -14.49 -6.71 -14.16
CA THR A 586 -13.49 -5.70 -14.54
C THR A 586 -12.76 -6.07 -15.84
N LEU A 587 -12.59 -7.36 -16.10
CA LEU A 587 -12.02 -7.89 -17.34
C LEU A 587 -13.08 -8.19 -18.41
N ALA A 588 -14.35 -7.77 -18.24
CA ALA A 588 -15.44 -8.20 -19.12
C ALA A 588 -15.21 -7.87 -20.60
N GLU A 589 -14.56 -6.75 -20.91
CA GLU A 589 -14.16 -6.39 -22.28
C GLU A 589 -13.13 -7.37 -22.86
N GLN A 590 -12.10 -7.70 -22.07
CA GLN A 590 -11.07 -8.66 -22.47
C GLN A 590 -11.68 -10.05 -22.64
N LEU A 591 -12.49 -10.51 -21.67
CA LEU A 591 -13.16 -11.81 -21.75
C LEU A 591 -14.13 -11.87 -22.93
N ALA A 592 -14.79 -10.77 -23.29
CA ALA A 592 -15.59 -10.68 -24.51
C ALA A 592 -14.73 -10.91 -25.76
N GLY A 593 -13.59 -10.23 -25.85
CA GLY A 593 -12.63 -10.37 -26.94
C GLY A 593 -12.09 -11.79 -27.05
N GLU A 594 -11.69 -12.38 -25.93
CA GLU A 594 -11.18 -13.75 -25.86
C GLU A 594 -12.25 -14.77 -26.27
N TRP A 595 -13.52 -14.53 -25.95
CA TRP A 595 -14.61 -15.42 -26.37
C TRP A 595 -14.87 -15.37 -27.87
N VAL A 596 -15.01 -14.16 -28.44
CA VAL A 596 -15.35 -14.00 -29.87
C VAL A 596 -14.16 -14.25 -30.79
N ALA A 597 -12.93 -14.11 -30.26
CA ALA A 597 -11.69 -14.41 -30.95
C ALA A 597 -10.67 -15.03 -29.96
N PRO A 598 -10.68 -16.36 -29.76
CA PRO A 598 -9.76 -17.04 -28.85
C PRO A 598 -8.28 -16.74 -29.12
N GLY A 599 -7.52 -16.47 -28.06
CA GLY A 599 -6.10 -16.08 -28.11
C GLY A 599 -5.85 -14.61 -28.47
N SER A 600 -6.90 -13.79 -28.51
CA SER A 600 -6.81 -12.35 -28.81
C SER A 600 -6.34 -11.53 -27.61
N VAL A 601 -6.56 -12.00 -26.39
CA VAL A 601 -6.12 -11.32 -25.16
C VAL A 601 -4.78 -11.84 -24.72
N ARG A 602 -3.83 -10.93 -24.50
CA ARG A 602 -2.46 -11.23 -24.07
C ARG A 602 -1.97 -10.19 -23.09
N ALA A 603 -0.98 -10.55 -22.28
CA ALA A 603 -0.22 -9.58 -21.51
C ALA A 603 0.46 -8.56 -22.46
N VAL A 604 0.36 -7.27 -22.14
CA VAL A 604 0.92 -6.15 -22.91
C VAL A 604 1.70 -5.26 -21.96
N SER A 605 2.87 -4.78 -22.38
CA SER A 605 3.77 -3.93 -21.57
C SER A 605 4.17 -2.68 -22.34
N ASP A 606 3.19 -1.87 -22.73
CA ASP A 606 3.38 -0.78 -23.68
C ASP A 606 3.23 0.60 -23.02
N GLY A 607 3.79 1.61 -23.68
CA GLY A 607 3.52 3.03 -23.36
C GLY A 607 4.29 3.60 -22.17
N VAL A 608 5.25 2.86 -21.61
CA VAL A 608 6.10 3.29 -20.48
C VAL A 608 7.54 3.45 -20.97
N TYR A 609 8.10 4.66 -20.87
CA TYR A 609 9.41 4.98 -21.45
C TYR A 609 10.37 5.54 -20.40
N PRO A 610 11.66 5.19 -20.48
CA PRO A 610 12.67 5.70 -19.56
C PRO A 610 12.88 7.21 -19.78
N CYS A 611 13.19 7.91 -18.70
CA CYS A 611 13.45 9.35 -18.67
C CYS A 611 14.82 9.63 -18.05
N ALA A 612 15.27 10.88 -18.15
CA ALA A 612 16.50 11.30 -17.49
C ALA A 612 16.39 11.18 -15.96
N GLY A 613 17.35 10.49 -15.34
CA GLY A 613 17.43 10.25 -13.90
C GLY A 613 17.38 8.75 -13.55
N ASP A 614 17.66 8.43 -12.30
CA ASP A 614 17.59 7.04 -11.82
C ASP A 614 16.14 6.60 -11.61
N ASP A 615 15.80 5.45 -12.17
CA ASP A 615 14.45 4.86 -12.19
C ASP A 615 13.33 5.89 -12.51
N GLN A 616 13.57 6.79 -13.46
CA GLN A 616 12.58 7.79 -13.90
C GLN A 616 11.87 7.32 -15.16
N TRP A 617 10.54 7.39 -15.15
CA TRP A 617 9.69 6.90 -16.23
C TRP A 617 8.56 7.88 -16.53
N ALA A 618 8.14 7.92 -17.78
CA ALA A 618 6.93 8.61 -18.21
C ALA A 618 6.04 7.66 -19.01
N VAL A 619 4.73 7.84 -18.86
CA VAL A 619 3.72 7.18 -19.68
C VAL A 619 3.34 8.09 -20.84
N ILE A 620 3.15 7.50 -22.02
CA ILE A 620 2.57 8.17 -23.19
C ILE A 620 1.45 7.29 -23.74
N GLY A 621 0.23 7.84 -23.74
CA GLY A 621 -0.96 7.21 -24.31
C GLY A 621 -1.32 7.82 -25.66
N VAL A 622 -1.84 7.01 -26.58
CA VAL A 622 -2.36 7.44 -27.89
C VAL A 622 -3.78 6.88 -28.03
N ARG A 623 -4.78 7.75 -27.96
CA ARG A 623 -6.20 7.34 -28.02
C ARG A 623 -6.68 7.16 -29.46
N ASP A 624 -6.24 8.03 -30.34
CA ASP A 624 -6.66 8.08 -31.73
C ASP A 624 -5.51 8.52 -32.67
N ASP A 625 -5.80 8.60 -33.96
CA ASP A 625 -4.82 9.02 -34.95
C ASP A 625 -4.46 10.51 -34.84
N ALA A 626 -5.31 11.34 -34.21
CA ALA A 626 -5.01 12.75 -33.98
C ALA A 626 -3.99 12.93 -32.84
N ASP A 627 -4.10 12.16 -31.76
CA ASP A 627 -3.07 12.02 -30.72
C ASP A 627 -1.74 11.58 -31.36
N TRP A 628 -1.76 10.62 -32.29
CA TRP A 628 -0.56 10.14 -32.98
C TRP A 628 0.15 11.25 -33.78
N GLN A 629 -0.61 12.02 -34.56
CA GLN A 629 -0.06 13.14 -35.32
C GLN A 629 0.56 14.20 -34.41
N ARG A 630 -0.13 14.55 -33.30
CA ARG A 630 0.38 15.52 -32.31
C ARG A 630 1.63 15.00 -31.59
N LEU A 631 1.66 13.71 -31.24
CA LEU A 631 2.82 13.06 -30.62
C LEU A 631 4.05 13.15 -31.55
N CYS A 632 3.91 12.78 -32.82
CA CYS A 632 5.01 12.83 -33.79
C CYS A 632 5.56 14.25 -33.95
N ALA A 633 4.68 15.26 -33.99
CA ALA A 633 5.07 16.66 -34.07
C ALA A 633 5.86 17.13 -32.84
N VAL A 634 5.45 16.77 -31.61
CA VAL A 634 6.16 17.14 -30.38
C VAL A 634 7.53 16.44 -30.28
N VAL A 635 7.61 15.19 -30.74
CA VAL A 635 8.84 14.39 -30.67
C VAL A 635 9.84 14.77 -31.78
N GLY A 636 9.40 15.47 -32.82
CA GLY A 636 10.21 15.81 -34.00
C GLY A 636 10.44 14.61 -34.91
N ARG A 637 9.41 13.76 -35.05
CA ARG A 637 9.37 12.55 -35.87
C ARG A 637 8.20 12.57 -36.83
N GLU A 638 8.05 13.68 -37.55
CA GLU A 638 7.01 13.85 -38.57
C GLU A 638 7.11 12.80 -39.69
N ASP A 639 8.28 12.20 -39.88
CA ASP A 639 8.48 11.04 -40.75
C ASP A 639 7.61 9.83 -40.32
N LEU A 640 7.45 9.59 -39.02
CA LEU A 640 6.57 8.52 -38.51
C LEU A 640 5.08 8.87 -38.67
N ALA A 641 4.72 10.15 -38.69
CA ALA A 641 3.34 10.61 -38.87
C ALA A 641 2.83 10.39 -40.30
N VAL A 642 3.71 10.48 -41.30
CA VAL A 642 3.34 10.33 -42.72
C VAL A 642 3.54 8.91 -43.25
N GLU A 643 4.17 8.03 -42.48
CA GLU A 643 4.36 6.63 -42.85
C GLU A 643 3.00 5.91 -42.95
N PRO A 644 2.61 5.40 -44.13
CA PRO A 644 1.30 4.79 -44.32
C PRO A 644 1.01 3.64 -43.34
N GLU A 645 2.02 2.84 -43.02
CA GLU A 645 1.91 1.71 -42.09
C GLU A 645 1.73 2.14 -40.62
N LEU A 646 1.93 3.41 -40.27
CA LEU A 646 1.75 3.94 -38.91
C LEU A 646 0.53 4.86 -38.79
N SER A 647 -0.17 5.09 -39.90
CA SER A 647 -1.32 6.00 -39.96
C SER A 647 -2.54 5.51 -39.17
N HIS A 648 -2.60 4.21 -38.83
CA HIS A 648 -3.68 3.58 -38.08
C HIS A 648 -3.18 2.72 -36.91
N ALA A 649 -4.02 2.51 -35.91
CA ALA A 649 -3.65 1.85 -34.65
C ALA A 649 -3.09 0.43 -34.82
N GLU A 650 -3.62 -0.37 -35.74
CA GLU A 650 -3.13 -1.72 -36.00
C GLU A 650 -1.70 -1.73 -36.54
N GLY A 651 -1.41 -0.85 -37.49
CA GLY A 651 -0.07 -0.72 -38.06
C GLY A 651 0.95 -0.22 -37.04
N ARG A 652 0.55 0.70 -36.14
CA ARG A 652 1.36 1.12 -34.99
C ARG A 652 1.68 -0.03 -34.03
N ARG A 653 0.74 -0.95 -33.78
CA ARG A 653 0.99 -2.15 -32.97
C ARG A 653 1.95 -3.11 -33.66
N ALA A 654 1.80 -3.32 -34.97
CA ALA A 654 2.68 -4.19 -35.74
C ALA A 654 4.14 -3.68 -35.78
N HIS A 655 4.33 -2.36 -35.79
CA HIS A 655 5.64 -1.70 -35.86
C HIS A 655 6.07 -1.09 -34.53
N ARG A 656 5.64 -1.68 -33.42
CA ARG A 656 5.82 -1.13 -32.07
C ARG A 656 7.28 -0.86 -31.71
N ALA A 657 8.20 -1.77 -32.06
CA ALA A 657 9.62 -1.63 -31.75
C ALA A 657 10.24 -0.34 -32.32
N LEU A 658 9.83 0.05 -33.54
CA LEU A 658 10.28 1.30 -34.18
C LEU A 658 9.79 2.53 -33.42
N ILE A 659 8.54 2.50 -32.97
CA ILE A 659 7.92 3.57 -32.17
C ILE A 659 8.60 3.67 -30.81
N ASP A 660 8.85 2.53 -30.16
CA ASP A 660 9.46 2.47 -28.83
C ASP A 660 10.89 2.99 -28.83
N GLU A 661 11.68 2.66 -29.84
CA GLU A 661 13.03 3.19 -29.99
C GLU A 661 13.00 4.72 -30.13
N ALA A 662 12.13 5.25 -30.99
CA ALA A 662 11.99 6.69 -31.22
C ALA A 662 11.58 7.45 -29.95
N LEU A 663 10.55 6.95 -29.26
CA LEU A 663 10.04 7.58 -28.05
C LEU A 663 11.01 7.45 -26.89
N SER A 664 11.63 6.27 -26.68
CA SER A 664 12.63 6.06 -25.63
C SER A 664 13.84 6.98 -25.81
N SER A 665 14.31 7.17 -27.05
CA SER A 665 15.41 8.10 -27.34
C SER A 665 15.04 9.54 -26.98
N TRP A 666 13.79 9.95 -27.23
CA TRP A 666 13.34 11.31 -26.94
C TRP A 666 13.06 11.53 -25.44
N THR A 667 12.45 10.56 -24.76
CA THR A 667 12.13 10.67 -23.33
C THR A 667 13.38 10.57 -22.45
N SER A 668 14.36 9.72 -22.81
CA SER A 668 15.58 9.51 -22.00
C SER A 668 16.43 10.77 -21.84
N ALA A 669 16.28 11.75 -22.74
CA ALA A 669 16.98 13.03 -22.67
C ALA A 669 16.28 14.08 -21.78
N ARG A 670 15.13 13.75 -21.17
CA ARG A 670 14.24 14.70 -20.47
C ARG A 670 13.76 14.12 -19.15
N THR A 671 13.54 14.99 -18.16
CA THR A 671 12.85 14.60 -16.92
C THR A 671 11.41 14.18 -17.22
N PRO A 672 10.81 13.26 -16.44
CA PRO A 672 9.46 12.79 -16.70
C PRO A 672 8.41 13.93 -16.62
N GLN A 673 8.59 14.90 -15.72
CA GLN A 673 7.72 16.08 -15.64
C GLN A 673 7.74 16.90 -16.94
N LYS A 674 8.93 17.06 -17.54
CA LYS A 674 9.06 17.82 -18.80
C LYS A 674 8.45 17.09 -19.99
N VAL A 675 8.57 15.77 -20.04
CA VAL A 675 7.89 14.92 -21.04
C VAL A 675 6.38 15.15 -20.95
N THR A 676 5.83 15.04 -19.75
CA THR A 676 4.40 15.23 -19.51
C THR A 676 3.93 16.65 -19.84
N GLU A 677 4.65 17.69 -19.40
CA GLU A 677 4.31 19.08 -19.71
C GLU A 677 4.18 19.31 -21.22
N LEU A 678 5.16 18.84 -22.01
CA LEU A 678 5.18 19.04 -23.46
C LEU A 678 4.04 18.29 -24.17
N LEU A 679 3.77 17.06 -23.77
CA LEU A 679 2.74 16.23 -24.40
C LEU A 679 1.33 16.67 -23.99
N GLN A 680 1.11 16.99 -22.71
CA GLN A 680 -0.17 17.51 -22.24
C GLN A 680 -0.49 18.87 -22.85
N ALA A 681 0.50 19.75 -23.06
CA ALA A 681 0.30 21.01 -23.78
C ALA A 681 -0.16 20.81 -25.24
N ALA A 682 0.17 19.67 -25.85
CA ALA A 682 -0.30 19.26 -27.17
C ALA A 682 -1.58 18.39 -27.12
N GLY A 683 -2.20 18.20 -25.94
CA GLY A 683 -3.37 17.36 -25.77
C GLY A 683 -3.13 15.86 -25.98
N VAL A 684 -1.88 15.40 -25.88
CA VAL A 684 -1.49 13.98 -25.92
C VAL A 684 -1.40 13.46 -24.48
N PRO A 685 -2.15 12.39 -24.11
CA PRO A 685 -2.10 11.82 -22.76
C PRO A 685 -0.68 11.44 -22.34
N SER A 686 -0.21 12.02 -21.23
CA SER A 686 1.07 11.65 -20.63
C SER A 686 1.09 11.90 -19.13
N ALA A 687 1.90 11.13 -18.40
CA ALA A 687 2.11 11.28 -16.96
C ALA A 687 3.56 10.93 -16.57
N PRO A 688 4.15 11.59 -15.57
CA PRO A 688 5.29 11.04 -14.87
C PRO A 688 4.83 9.83 -14.06
N MET A 689 5.70 8.83 -13.90
CA MET A 689 5.50 7.81 -12.88
C MET A 689 5.74 8.45 -11.50
N LEU A 690 4.67 8.77 -10.78
CA LEU A 690 4.77 9.25 -9.41
C LEU A 690 5.08 8.11 -8.45
N ARG A 691 5.79 8.41 -7.37
CA ARG A 691 5.97 7.54 -6.20
C ARG A 691 4.97 7.92 -5.11
N VAL A 692 4.79 7.05 -4.12
CA VAL A 692 3.88 7.32 -2.98
C VAL A 692 4.19 8.65 -2.31
N VAL A 693 5.47 8.91 -2.06
CA VAL A 693 5.92 10.15 -1.40
C VAL A 693 5.66 11.39 -2.24
N ASP A 694 5.66 11.26 -3.58
CA ASP A 694 5.43 12.38 -4.49
C ASP A 694 3.98 12.86 -4.41
N LEU A 695 3.02 11.95 -4.14
CA LEU A 695 1.59 12.25 -4.08
C LEU A 695 1.24 13.35 -3.07
N LEU A 696 1.98 13.45 -1.96
CA LEU A 696 1.75 14.46 -0.91
C LEU A 696 2.11 15.88 -1.35
N THR A 697 2.97 15.99 -2.37
CA THR A 697 3.46 17.26 -2.89
C THR A 697 3.07 17.49 -4.35
N ASP A 698 2.29 16.59 -4.93
CA ASP A 698 1.78 16.75 -6.30
C ASP A 698 0.94 18.06 -6.37
N PRO A 699 1.24 18.95 -7.32
CA PRO A 699 0.55 20.23 -7.46
C PRO A 699 -0.97 20.12 -7.57
N HIS A 700 -1.47 19.06 -8.20
CA HIS A 700 -2.88 18.92 -8.45
C HIS A 700 -3.65 18.36 -7.25
N LEU A 701 -3.15 17.28 -6.63
CA LEU A 701 -3.72 16.75 -5.40
C LEU A 701 -3.66 17.78 -4.25
N THR A 702 -2.60 18.58 -4.20
CA THR A 702 -2.46 19.69 -3.25
C THR A 702 -3.50 20.79 -3.51
N ALA A 703 -3.63 21.25 -4.77
CA ALA A 703 -4.59 22.29 -5.13
C ALA A 703 -6.04 21.90 -4.87
N ARG A 704 -6.35 20.61 -4.95
CA ARG A 704 -7.68 20.06 -4.67
C ARG A 704 -7.89 19.70 -3.20
N GLY A 705 -6.86 19.77 -2.35
CA GLY A 705 -6.97 19.44 -0.93
C GLY A 705 -7.29 17.97 -0.70
N PHE A 706 -6.72 17.09 -1.55
CA PHE A 706 -7.02 15.68 -1.56
C PHE A 706 -6.53 14.95 -0.31
N PHE A 707 -5.31 15.26 0.16
CA PHE A 707 -4.77 14.73 1.41
C PHE A 707 -4.98 15.70 2.59
N THR A 708 -5.23 15.12 3.76
CA THR A 708 -5.29 15.76 5.07
C THR A 708 -4.59 14.87 6.11
N GLU A 709 -4.66 15.24 7.39
CA GLU A 709 -4.02 14.50 8.48
C GLU A 709 -5.02 13.73 9.34
N LEU A 710 -4.77 12.43 9.53
CA LEU A 710 -5.36 11.61 10.58
C LEU A 710 -4.42 11.55 11.78
N ARG A 711 -4.90 11.98 12.95
CA ARG A 711 -4.14 11.88 14.20
C ARG A 711 -4.51 10.60 14.93
N GLN A 712 -3.54 9.68 15.05
CA GLN A 712 -3.69 8.45 15.83
C GLN A 712 -2.88 8.58 17.13
N PRO A 713 -3.52 8.62 18.32
CA PRO A 713 -2.83 8.92 19.59
C PRO A 713 -1.63 8.03 19.94
N THR A 714 -1.60 6.80 19.43
CA THR A 714 -0.55 5.80 19.66
C THR A 714 0.58 5.85 18.64
N LEU A 715 0.56 6.80 17.71
CA LEU A 715 1.62 7.04 16.72
C LEU A 715 2.12 8.47 16.89
N ASP A 716 3.44 8.66 16.81
CA ASP A 716 4.08 9.96 17.06
C ASP A 716 3.76 10.99 15.95
N GLU A 717 3.69 10.52 14.71
CA GLU A 717 3.47 11.37 13.53
C GLU A 717 2.02 11.29 13.03
N PRO A 718 1.42 12.41 12.59
CA PRO A 718 0.14 12.38 11.89
C PRO A 718 0.26 11.58 10.59
N LEU A 719 -0.80 10.86 10.26
CA LEU A 719 -0.86 10.04 9.06
C LEU A 719 -1.49 10.85 7.93
N PRO A 720 -0.83 11.01 6.78
CA PRO A 720 -1.50 11.49 5.58
C PRO A 720 -2.68 10.58 5.25
N THR A 721 -3.83 11.14 4.94
CA THR A 721 -5.06 10.40 4.64
C THR A 721 -5.86 11.15 3.60
N GLU A 722 -6.62 10.44 2.78
CA GLU A 722 -7.58 11.06 1.87
C GLU A 722 -8.66 11.82 2.66
N ALA A 723 -8.94 13.05 2.24
CA ALA A 723 -9.88 13.93 2.92
C ALA A 723 -11.34 13.56 2.64
N ARG A 724 -11.64 13.04 1.44
CA ARG A 724 -12.99 12.75 0.95
C ARG A 724 -12.94 11.83 -0.28
N PRO A 725 -14.01 11.07 -0.58
CA PRO A 725 -14.06 10.25 -1.79
C PRO A 725 -14.31 11.07 -3.08
N ALA A 726 -14.98 12.22 -2.98
CA ALA A 726 -15.24 13.16 -4.06
C ALA A 726 -15.56 14.55 -3.50
N HIS A 727 -15.47 15.59 -4.33
CA HIS A 727 -15.92 16.93 -3.95
C HIS A 727 -17.44 17.02 -4.08
N SER A 728 -18.08 17.61 -3.08
CA SER A 728 -19.54 17.67 -2.97
C SER A 728 -19.96 19.00 -2.34
N LEU A 729 -21.11 19.53 -2.75
CA LEU A 729 -21.70 20.71 -2.16
C LEU A 729 -22.35 20.40 -0.81
N HIS A 730 -22.94 19.20 -0.66
CA HIS A 730 -23.87 18.91 0.43
C HIS A 730 -23.51 17.72 1.32
N LEU A 731 -22.65 16.80 0.89
CA LEU A 731 -22.07 15.77 1.75
C LEU A 731 -20.96 16.38 2.61
N ALA A 732 -21.01 16.17 3.92
CA ALA A 732 -19.97 16.60 4.83
C ALA A 732 -18.71 15.73 4.71
N ASP A 733 -17.54 16.35 4.96
CA ASP A 733 -16.29 15.61 5.00
C ASP A 733 -16.29 14.59 6.17
N PRO A 734 -15.59 13.44 6.03
CA PRO A 734 -15.37 12.47 7.11
C PRO A 734 -14.82 13.12 8.39
N PRO A 735 -15.23 12.67 9.59
CA PRO A 735 -14.79 13.28 10.84
C PRO A 735 -13.36 12.88 11.28
N LEU A 736 -12.75 11.89 10.63
CA LEU A 736 -11.37 11.41 10.86
C LEU A 736 -10.99 11.16 12.33
N ARG A 737 -11.91 10.59 13.13
CA ARG A 737 -11.61 10.10 14.48
C ARG A 737 -10.60 8.95 14.41
N PRO A 738 -9.72 8.80 15.42
CA PRO A 738 -8.72 7.74 15.44
C PRO A 738 -9.35 6.36 15.35
N ALA A 739 -8.58 5.40 14.82
CA ALA A 739 -8.99 4.01 14.86
C ALA A 739 -8.93 3.47 16.30
N PRO A 740 -9.88 2.60 16.68
CA PRO A 740 -9.93 2.07 18.02
C PRO A 740 -8.86 0.99 18.24
N LEU A 741 -8.27 0.98 19.43
CA LEU A 741 -7.55 -0.18 19.92
C LEU A 741 -8.50 -1.38 20.04
N ALA A 742 -7.94 -2.59 19.98
CA ALA A 742 -8.74 -3.80 20.10
C ALA A 742 -9.47 -3.81 21.45
N ALA A 743 -10.80 -3.94 21.40
CA ALA A 743 -11.70 -3.95 22.55
C ALA A 743 -11.64 -2.67 23.42
N GLU A 744 -11.27 -1.52 22.83
CA GLU A 744 -11.15 -0.25 23.56
C GLU A 744 -12.46 0.21 24.19
N HIS A 745 -13.59 0.01 23.49
CA HIS A 745 -14.87 0.59 23.84
C HIS A 745 -15.81 -0.41 24.53
N THR A 746 -15.34 -1.61 24.91
CA THR A 746 -16.21 -2.67 25.47
C THR A 746 -17.06 -2.20 26.63
N ARG A 747 -16.48 -1.52 27.63
CA ARG A 747 -17.25 -1.05 28.80
C ARG A 747 -18.30 0.01 28.44
N GLU A 748 -17.96 0.92 27.53
CA GLU A 748 -18.88 1.95 27.03
C GLU A 748 -20.05 1.29 26.30
N LEU A 749 -19.75 0.42 25.35
CA LEU A 749 -20.73 -0.26 24.50
C LEU A 749 -21.61 -1.24 25.29
N SER A 750 -21.07 -1.89 26.33
CA SER A 750 -21.88 -2.74 27.22
C SER A 750 -22.96 -1.96 27.96
N ARG A 751 -22.65 -0.73 28.41
CA ARG A 751 -23.67 0.13 29.03
C ARG A 751 -24.62 0.73 28.00
N GLU A 752 -24.07 1.31 26.93
CA GLU A 752 -24.83 2.06 25.94
C GLU A 752 -25.75 1.17 25.10
N LEU A 753 -25.24 0.03 24.62
CA LEU A 753 -25.91 -0.80 23.62
C LEU A 753 -26.49 -2.08 24.20
N LEU A 754 -25.82 -2.68 25.18
CA LEU A 754 -26.30 -3.91 25.82
C LEU A 754 -27.11 -3.64 27.10
N GLY A 755 -27.12 -2.41 27.62
CA GLY A 755 -27.83 -2.05 28.85
C GLY A 755 -27.34 -2.82 30.08
N LEU A 756 -26.09 -3.30 30.06
CA LEU A 756 -25.48 -4.04 31.16
C LEU A 756 -24.99 -3.06 32.23
N SER A 757 -25.15 -3.46 33.50
CA SER A 757 -24.51 -2.76 34.61
C SER A 757 -22.99 -2.96 34.58
N ASP A 758 -22.26 -2.13 35.33
CA ASP A 758 -20.81 -2.29 35.48
C ASP A 758 -20.48 -3.67 36.11
N GLU A 759 -21.29 -4.16 37.07
CA GLU A 759 -21.08 -5.48 37.69
C GLU A 759 -21.26 -6.63 36.70
N GLU A 760 -22.33 -6.62 35.89
CA GLU A 760 -22.55 -7.63 34.85
C GLU A 760 -21.44 -7.59 33.80
N THR A 761 -21.01 -6.37 33.41
CA THR A 761 -19.93 -6.18 32.44
C THR A 761 -18.62 -6.77 32.94
N GLU A 762 -18.22 -6.50 34.20
CA GLU A 762 -16.99 -7.09 34.75
C GLU A 762 -17.09 -8.61 34.90
N LYS A 763 -18.26 -9.16 35.28
CA LYS A 763 -18.47 -10.63 35.30
C LYS A 763 -18.22 -11.28 33.94
N LEU A 764 -18.71 -10.66 32.87
CA LEU A 764 -18.52 -11.14 31.50
C LEU A 764 -17.08 -10.97 31.00
N ILE A 765 -16.37 -9.95 31.50
CA ILE A 765 -14.94 -9.78 31.24
C ILE A 765 -14.14 -10.89 31.93
N ASP A 766 -14.44 -11.15 33.20
CA ASP A 766 -13.77 -12.18 34.00
C ASP A 766 -14.00 -13.60 33.45
N SER A 767 -15.19 -13.85 32.85
CA SER A 767 -15.49 -15.12 32.19
C SER A 767 -14.91 -15.25 30.78
N GLY A 768 -14.37 -14.17 30.21
CA GLY A 768 -13.82 -14.14 28.84
C GLY A 768 -14.89 -14.10 27.73
N VAL A 769 -16.14 -13.81 28.08
CA VAL A 769 -17.22 -13.56 27.10
C VAL A 769 -17.04 -12.18 26.47
N LEU A 770 -16.78 -11.18 27.32
CA LEU A 770 -16.31 -9.86 26.90
C LEU A 770 -14.80 -9.78 27.07
N GLU A 771 -14.16 -8.98 26.24
CA GLU A 771 -12.76 -8.63 26.38
C GLU A 771 -12.63 -7.12 26.47
N ILE A 772 -11.64 -6.65 27.22
CA ILE A 772 -11.23 -5.25 27.20
C ILE A 772 -9.89 -5.12 26.49
N HIS A 773 -9.58 -3.93 26.02
CA HIS A 773 -8.20 -3.59 25.73
C HIS A 773 -7.36 -3.87 26.98
N VAL A 774 -6.51 -4.89 26.92
CA VAL A 774 -5.43 -5.03 27.89
C VAL A 774 -4.25 -4.35 27.22
N PRO A 775 -3.74 -3.25 27.81
CA PRO A 775 -2.45 -2.74 27.41
C PRO A 775 -1.51 -3.93 27.42
N LYS A 776 -0.84 -4.26 26.30
CA LYS A 776 0.37 -5.12 26.37
C LYS A 776 1.14 -4.63 27.58
N GLU A 777 1.53 -5.51 28.51
CA GLU A 777 2.28 -5.15 29.71
C GLU A 777 3.34 -4.11 29.32
N THR A 778 2.95 -2.86 29.50
CA THR A 778 3.81 -1.73 29.35
C THR A 778 4.43 -1.76 30.71
N ARG A 779 5.64 -2.33 30.78
CA ARG A 779 6.61 -1.82 31.75
C ARG A 779 6.37 -0.32 31.79
N PRO A 780 6.03 0.27 32.95
CA PRO A 780 5.74 1.69 33.01
C PRO A 780 6.83 2.41 32.23
N VAL A 781 6.43 3.09 31.15
CA VAL A 781 7.33 3.97 30.41
C VAL A 781 7.54 5.18 31.31
N THR A 782 8.33 4.96 32.35
CA THR A 782 9.43 5.86 32.62
C THR A 782 10.20 5.90 31.29
N PRO A 783 10.47 7.08 30.69
CA PRO A 783 11.20 7.15 29.43
C PRO A 783 12.38 6.18 29.50
N ALA A 784 12.45 5.24 28.55
CA ALA A 784 13.61 4.38 28.46
C ALA A 784 14.82 5.32 28.40
N PRO A 785 15.85 5.12 29.25
CA PRO A 785 16.99 6.03 29.26
C PRO A 785 17.50 6.15 27.84
N GLN A 786 17.56 7.37 27.32
CA GLN A 786 17.96 7.63 25.95
C GLN A 786 19.32 6.94 25.72
N PRO A 787 19.48 6.11 24.67
CA PRO A 787 20.70 5.34 24.44
C PRO A 787 21.90 6.23 24.10
N VAL A 788 21.64 7.48 23.70
CA VAL A 788 22.61 8.56 23.53
C VAL A 788 22.03 9.81 24.18
N LEU A 789 22.82 10.51 25.00
CA LEU A 789 22.47 11.83 25.53
C LEU A 789 23.23 12.89 24.75
N VAL A 790 22.56 13.97 24.40
CA VAL A 790 23.18 15.12 23.73
C VAL A 790 23.00 16.35 24.61
N GLU A 791 24.10 16.96 25.01
CA GLU A 791 24.09 18.16 25.84
C GLU A 791 24.91 19.26 25.18
N ARG A 792 24.44 20.50 25.27
CA ARG A 792 25.19 21.66 24.76
C ARG A 792 25.74 22.49 25.92
N GLN A 793 27.06 22.69 25.93
CA GLN A 793 27.77 23.55 26.87
C GLN A 793 28.44 24.69 26.10
N GLY A 794 27.77 25.85 26.06
CA GLY A 794 28.21 26.98 25.24
C GLY A 794 28.25 26.62 23.74
N HIS A 795 29.46 26.56 23.18
CA HIS A 795 29.73 26.20 21.78
C HIS A 795 30.16 24.74 21.60
N VAL A 796 30.11 23.92 22.65
CA VAL A 796 30.52 22.51 22.63
C VAL A 796 29.28 21.63 22.72
N MET A 797 29.13 20.69 21.79
CA MET A 797 28.14 19.62 21.89
C MET A 797 28.80 18.38 22.51
N VAL A 798 28.18 17.80 23.54
CA VAL A 798 28.63 16.59 24.22
C VAL A 798 27.68 15.45 23.88
N ILE A 799 28.19 14.43 23.19
CA ILE A 799 27.47 13.20 22.83
C ILE A 799 27.91 12.10 23.80
N THR A 800 26.97 11.57 24.58
CA THR A 800 27.25 10.52 25.57
C THR A 800 26.57 9.22 25.17
N LEU A 801 27.33 8.17 24.89
CA LEU A 801 26.80 6.81 24.77
C LEU A 801 26.27 6.38 26.14
N ASN A 802 24.97 6.21 26.28
CA ASN A 802 24.30 6.06 27.57
C ASN A 802 23.70 4.65 27.74
N ARG A 803 24.58 3.65 27.71
CA ARG A 803 24.25 2.24 27.97
C ARG A 803 25.28 1.58 28.89
N PRO A 804 25.55 2.13 30.09
CA PRO A 804 26.62 1.65 30.97
C PRO A 804 26.44 0.17 31.37
N GLU A 805 25.20 -0.30 31.45
CA GLU A 805 24.85 -1.70 31.72
C GLU A 805 25.30 -2.66 30.61
N ALA A 806 25.37 -2.17 29.37
CA ALA A 806 25.90 -2.87 28.21
C ALA A 806 27.33 -2.42 27.86
N ARG A 807 28.02 -1.74 28.78
CA ARG A 807 29.37 -1.17 28.56
C ARG A 807 29.43 -0.27 27.32
N ASN A 808 28.35 0.48 27.10
CA ASN A 808 28.17 1.41 25.99
C ASN A 808 28.36 0.74 24.61
N ALA A 809 28.04 -0.56 24.50
CA ALA A 809 28.08 -1.26 23.23
C ALA A 809 27.08 -0.66 22.22
N VAL A 810 27.47 -0.62 20.95
CA VAL A 810 26.71 0.04 19.88
C VAL A 810 25.68 -0.94 19.31
N ASN A 811 24.41 -0.56 19.43
CA ASN A 811 23.29 -1.16 18.72
C ASN A 811 22.67 -0.12 17.76
N ALA A 812 21.58 -0.47 17.07
CA ALA A 812 20.98 0.41 16.06
C ALA A 812 20.55 1.77 16.65
N ALA A 813 20.05 1.77 17.89
CA ALA A 813 19.59 2.98 18.56
C ALA A 813 20.75 3.91 18.95
N VAL A 814 21.90 3.35 19.37
CA VAL A 814 23.12 4.14 19.62
C VAL A 814 23.68 4.71 18.32
N ALA A 815 23.72 3.91 17.24
CA ALA A 815 24.18 4.38 15.93
C ALA A 815 23.32 5.55 15.41
N ARG A 816 21.99 5.40 15.42
CA ARG A 816 21.08 6.51 15.06
C ARG A 816 21.31 7.75 15.92
N GLY A 817 21.39 7.60 17.24
CA GLY A 817 21.56 8.72 18.16
C GLY A 817 22.87 9.50 17.94
N ILE A 818 23.98 8.80 17.70
CA ILE A 818 25.26 9.45 17.39
C ILE A 818 25.21 10.12 16.02
N GLY A 819 24.70 9.43 14.99
CA GLY A 819 24.61 9.95 13.63
C GLY A 819 23.79 11.23 13.55
N SER A 820 22.59 11.23 14.15
CA SER A 820 21.73 12.42 14.21
C SER A 820 22.39 13.59 14.95
N ALA A 821 23.09 13.32 16.05
CA ALA A 821 23.78 14.37 16.82
C ALA A 821 24.96 14.98 16.04
N LEU A 822 25.69 14.17 15.25
CA LEU A 822 26.75 14.69 14.40
C LEU A 822 26.23 15.55 13.25
N GLU A 823 25.14 15.12 12.61
CA GLU A 823 24.50 15.90 11.54
C GLU A 823 23.97 17.24 12.09
N GLU A 824 23.32 17.21 13.26
CA GLU A 824 22.88 18.43 13.96
C GLU A 824 24.07 19.34 14.29
N ALA A 825 25.17 18.78 14.81
CA ALA A 825 26.37 19.53 15.13
C ALA A 825 27.00 20.19 13.90
N ASP A 826 27.00 19.53 12.75
CA ASP A 826 27.61 20.08 11.54
C ASP A 826 26.78 21.22 10.95
N GLN A 827 25.44 21.07 10.99
CA GLN A 827 24.49 22.06 10.49
C GLN A 827 24.34 23.27 11.43
N ASP A 828 24.50 23.12 12.74
CA ASP A 828 24.40 24.23 13.70
C ASP A 828 25.65 25.13 13.66
N PRO A 829 25.55 26.40 13.21
CA PRO A 829 26.70 27.32 13.18
C PRO A 829 27.22 27.68 14.58
N GLU A 830 26.40 27.52 15.62
CA GLU A 830 26.77 27.84 16.99
C GLU A 830 27.55 26.71 17.69
N VAL A 831 27.50 25.48 17.17
CA VAL A 831 28.36 24.38 17.60
C VAL A 831 29.72 24.53 16.92
N ARG A 832 30.79 24.57 17.72
CA ARG A 832 32.17 24.79 17.24
C ARG A 832 33.08 23.60 17.44
N ALA A 833 32.75 22.68 18.34
CA ALA A 833 33.44 21.42 18.57
C ALA A 833 32.48 20.40 19.21
N VAL A 834 32.77 19.11 19.02
CA VAL A 834 31.99 17.99 19.55
C VAL A 834 32.87 17.15 20.47
N VAL A 835 32.35 16.77 21.64
CA VAL A 835 32.98 15.81 22.56
C VAL A 835 32.12 14.55 22.57
N ILE A 836 32.72 13.38 22.33
CA ILE A 836 32.04 12.09 22.45
C ILE A 836 32.59 11.33 23.67
N THR A 837 31.71 10.78 24.51
CA THR A 837 32.04 10.08 25.76
C THR A 837 31.12 8.89 26.01
N GLY A 838 31.51 7.99 26.91
CA GLY A 838 30.63 6.91 27.41
C GLY A 838 30.11 7.23 28.81
N ALA A 839 28.87 6.82 29.11
CA ALA A 839 28.31 6.90 30.45
C ALA A 839 28.90 5.84 31.39
N GLY A 840 28.99 6.16 32.68
CA GLY A 840 29.51 5.26 33.71
C GLY A 840 31.03 5.30 33.86
N ASP A 841 31.58 4.32 34.58
CA ASP A 841 32.99 4.26 35.00
C ASP A 841 33.76 3.08 34.44
N LYS A 842 33.10 2.15 33.75
CA LYS A 842 33.71 0.89 33.30
C LYS A 842 34.28 0.94 31.89
N ALA A 843 33.59 1.62 30.98
CA ALA A 843 33.90 1.56 29.55
C ALA A 843 33.50 2.85 28.83
N PHE A 844 34.35 3.31 27.93
CA PHE A 844 33.98 4.30 26.93
C PHE A 844 33.02 3.66 25.93
N CYS A 845 33.43 2.54 25.33
CA CYS A 845 32.61 1.72 24.44
C CYS A 845 33.25 0.33 24.26
N ALA A 846 32.45 -0.72 24.41
CA ALA A 846 32.90 -2.11 24.22
C ALA A 846 32.90 -2.60 22.76
N GLY A 847 32.52 -1.74 21.81
CA GLY A 847 32.34 -2.09 20.39
C GLY A 847 30.91 -2.50 20.06
N ALA A 848 30.74 -3.39 19.08
CA ALA A 848 29.43 -3.86 18.63
C ALA A 848 28.66 -4.60 19.74
N ASP A 849 27.35 -4.34 19.87
CA ASP A 849 26.48 -5.12 20.74
C ASP A 849 26.20 -6.50 20.12
N LEU A 850 27.06 -7.47 20.45
CA LEU A 850 26.94 -8.84 19.93
C LEU A 850 25.62 -9.52 20.32
N LYS A 851 24.97 -9.08 21.41
CA LYS A 851 23.65 -9.61 21.80
C LYS A 851 22.55 -9.04 20.89
N ALA A 852 22.67 -7.78 20.47
CA ALA A 852 21.79 -7.17 19.47
C ALA A 852 21.91 -7.89 18.13
N VAL A 853 23.15 -8.08 17.65
CA VAL A 853 23.42 -8.84 16.41
C VAL A 853 22.85 -10.26 16.47
N ALA A 854 23.02 -10.97 17.59
CA ALA A 854 22.47 -12.31 17.78
C ALA A 854 20.94 -12.38 17.75
N ARG A 855 20.23 -11.27 18.04
CA ARG A 855 18.76 -11.16 17.90
C ARG A 855 18.34 -10.75 16.49
N GLY A 856 19.28 -10.61 15.55
CA GLY A 856 19.03 -10.19 14.18
C GLY A 856 18.87 -8.68 14.02
N GLU A 857 19.29 -7.87 15.00
CA GLU A 857 19.32 -6.41 14.89
C GLU A 857 20.49 -5.99 13.97
N ASP A 858 20.20 -5.14 12.98
CA ASP A 858 21.23 -4.50 12.17
C ASP A 858 21.82 -3.30 12.93
N ILE A 859 23.06 -3.44 13.36
CA ILE A 859 23.78 -2.41 14.13
C ILE A 859 24.34 -1.28 13.25
N MET A 860 24.19 -1.39 11.93
CA MET A 860 24.48 -0.33 10.95
C MET A 860 23.21 -0.09 10.11
N PRO A 861 22.16 0.49 10.72
CA PRO A 861 20.86 0.57 10.09
C PRO A 861 20.91 1.38 8.79
N PRO A 862 20.08 1.06 7.78
CA PRO A 862 20.20 1.57 6.40
C PRO A 862 20.36 3.08 6.29
N GLU A 863 19.62 3.83 7.10
CA GLU A 863 19.64 5.30 7.15
C GLU A 863 20.98 5.92 7.61
N THR A 864 21.83 5.16 8.28
CA THR A 864 23.17 5.60 8.76
C THR A 864 24.31 4.78 8.19
N LYS A 865 24.03 3.84 7.28
CA LYS A 865 24.98 2.81 6.84
C LYS A 865 26.21 3.41 6.17
N GLU A 866 26.04 4.48 5.39
CA GLU A 866 27.14 5.18 4.72
C GLU A 866 28.13 5.86 5.69
N TRP A 867 27.67 6.17 6.91
CA TRP A 867 28.47 6.77 7.99
C TRP A 867 29.31 5.75 8.76
N GLY A 868 29.18 4.46 8.42
CA GLY A 868 29.95 3.35 8.99
C GLY A 868 29.52 3.01 10.43
N PHE A 869 30.35 2.21 11.11
CA PHE A 869 30.09 1.78 12.49
C PHE A 869 29.80 2.96 13.42
N ALA A 870 28.78 2.79 14.27
CA ALA A 870 28.27 3.80 15.19
C ALA A 870 27.82 5.11 14.53
N ALA A 871 27.61 5.11 13.20
CA ALA A 871 27.32 6.31 12.42
C ALA A 871 28.35 7.44 12.63
N TYR A 872 29.60 7.06 12.89
CA TYR A 872 30.66 7.97 13.33
C TYR A 872 31.95 7.79 12.52
N VAL A 873 32.39 6.54 12.30
CA VAL A 873 33.75 6.28 11.80
C VAL A 873 34.00 6.71 10.35
N ASN A 874 32.94 6.86 9.55
CA ASN A 874 32.96 7.44 8.19
C ASN A 874 32.12 8.73 8.10
N HIS A 875 31.64 9.24 9.23
CA HIS A 875 30.81 10.45 9.29
C HIS A 875 31.67 11.69 9.52
N HIS A 876 32.27 12.21 8.45
CA HIS A 876 33.21 13.32 8.55
C HIS A 876 32.51 14.68 8.56
N ILE A 877 32.30 15.24 9.76
CA ILE A 877 31.77 16.59 9.93
C ILE A 877 32.87 17.66 9.93
N GLY A 878 32.50 18.89 9.58
CA GLY A 878 33.41 20.05 9.57
C GLY A 878 33.90 20.44 10.96
N LYS A 879 33.11 20.20 12.02
CA LYS A 879 33.47 20.54 13.41
C LYS A 879 34.53 19.57 13.97
N PRO A 880 35.54 20.04 14.74
CA PRO A 880 36.48 19.14 15.43
C PRO A 880 35.80 18.23 16.44
N THR A 881 36.19 16.96 16.48
CA THR A 881 35.67 15.94 17.40
C THR A 881 36.73 15.50 18.42
N ILE A 882 36.33 15.32 19.67
CA ILE A 882 37.20 14.91 20.78
C ILE A 882 36.60 13.69 21.49
N ALA A 883 37.31 12.56 21.53
CA ALA A 883 36.92 11.42 22.34
C ALA A 883 37.40 11.60 23.79
N ALA A 884 36.46 11.62 24.74
CA ALA A 884 36.74 11.57 26.18
C ALA A 884 36.62 10.11 26.66
N VAL A 885 37.76 9.44 26.84
CA VAL A 885 37.81 7.98 27.02
C VAL A 885 38.11 7.63 28.48
N ARG A 886 37.17 6.96 29.15
CA ARG A 886 37.32 6.40 30.50
C ARG A 886 37.16 4.89 30.49
N GLY A 887 37.95 4.17 31.27
CA GLY A 887 37.94 2.71 31.24
C GLY A 887 38.26 2.15 29.85
N PHE A 888 37.75 0.97 29.51
CA PHE A 888 38.14 0.35 28.24
C PHE A 888 37.39 0.92 27.01
N ALA A 889 38.14 1.16 25.94
CA ALA A 889 37.68 1.26 24.56
C ALA A 889 38.14 -0.01 23.84
N LEU A 890 37.19 -0.82 23.34
CA LEU A 890 37.50 -2.10 22.70
C LEU A 890 36.79 -2.23 21.35
N GLY A 891 37.48 -2.81 20.37
CA GLY A 891 36.98 -2.98 19.00
C GLY A 891 36.45 -1.67 18.45
N GLY A 892 35.18 -1.67 18.03
CA GLY A 892 34.47 -0.46 17.60
C GLY A 892 34.59 0.76 18.52
N GLY A 893 34.76 0.58 19.84
CA GLY A 893 35.03 1.68 20.76
C GLY A 893 36.40 2.34 20.57
N THR A 894 37.44 1.53 20.29
CA THR A 894 38.76 2.02 19.88
C THR A 894 38.68 2.70 18.50
N GLU A 895 37.85 2.17 17.61
CA GLU A 895 37.67 2.73 16.26
C GLU A 895 36.99 4.10 16.27
N ILE A 896 36.04 4.34 17.19
CA ILE A 896 35.48 5.68 17.45
C ILE A 896 36.58 6.64 17.95
N ALA A 897 37.45 6.19 18.85
CA ALA A 897 38.56 7.03 19.35
C ALA A 897 39.58 7.35 18.25
N LEU A 898 39.95 6.36 17.43
CA LEU A 898 40.85 6.51 16.28
C LEU A 898 40.27 7.41 15.18
N ALA A 899 38.95 7.44 15.01
CA ALA A 899 38.24 8.30 14.06
C ALA A 899 38.08 9.74 14.56
N SER A 900 38.23 9.98 15.86
CA SER A 900 38.12 11.32 16.45
C SER A 900 39.39 12.14 16.17
N ASP A 901 39.25 13.47 16.05
CA ASP A 901 40.41 14.32 15.75
C ASP A 901 41.39 14.39 16.93
N LEU A 902 40.87 14.31 18.15
CA LEU A 902 41.63 14.38 19.40
C LEU A 902 41.10 13.36 20.41
N VAL A 903 41.98 12.91 21.32
CA VAL A 903 41.63 11.99 22.40
C VAL A 903 42.13 12.53 23.75
N VAL A 904 41.22 12.65 24.71
CA VAL A 904 41.52 12.90 26.12
C VAL A 904 41.13 11.64 26.88
N ALA A 905 42.08 11.00 27.55
CA ALA A 905 41.87 9.73 28.22
C ALA A 905 42.06 9.84 29.74
N ALA A 906 41.33 9.03 30.48
CA ALA A 906 41.56 8.82 31.90
C ALA A 906 42.79 7.93 32.12
N GLU A 907 43.43 8.03 33.29
CA GLU A 907 44.53 7.14 33.70
C GLU A 907 44.12 5.65 33.71
N ASP A 908 42.84 5.38 33.95
CA ASP A 908 42.26 4.03 33.95
C ASP A 908 41.85 3.52 32.55
N ALA A 909 42.10 4.30 31.50
CA ALA A 909 41.68 3.95 30.15
C ALA A 909 42.65 3.02 29.42
N SER A 910 42.08 2.17 28.54
CA SER A 910 42.84 1.27 27.68
C SER A 910 42.19 1.13 26.31
N PHE A 911 42.99 0.99 25.26
CA PHE A 911 42.56 0.90 23.87
C PHE A 911 42.95 -0.45 23.29
N GLY A 912 42.03 -1.16 22.64
CA GLY A 912 42.36 -2.45 22.03
C GLY A 912 41.46 -2.85 20.87
N LEU A 913 42.01 -3.64 19.96
CA LEU A 913 41.32 -4.21 18.80
C LEU A 913 41.38 -5.75 18.89
N PRO A 914 40.50 -6.40 19.71
CA PRO A 914 40.56 -7.83 19.98
C PRO A 914 39.98 -8.71 18.86
N GLU A 915 39.68 -8.14 17.69
CA GLU A 915 39.01 -8.80 16.56
C GLU A 915 39.73 -10.08 16.10
N VAL A 916 41.06 -10.06 16.04
CA VAL A 916 41.88 -11.22 15.65
C VAL A 916 41.74 -12.39 16.63
N LYS A 917 41.43 -12.12 17.90
CA LYS A 917 41.11 -13.16 18.91
C LYS A 917 39.73 -13.77 18.70
N ARG A 918 38.93 -13.22 17.77
CA ARG A 918 37.55 -13.61 17.45
C ARG A 918 37.37 -14.00 15.98
N GLY A 919 38.47 -14.24 15.24
CA GLY A 919 38.41 -14.71 13.85
C GLY A 919 37.92 -13.65 12.86
N ILE A 920 37.95 -12.37 13.25
CA ILE A 920 37.51 -11.23 12.43
C ILE A 920 38.59 -10.14 12.43
N ILE A 921 38.37 -9.06 11.66
CA ILE A 921 39.27 -7.90 11.62
C ILE A 921 38.57 -6.64 12.11
N ALA A 922 39.35 -5.66 12.59
CA ALA A 922 38.89 -4.32 12.97
C ALA A 922 38.54 -3.49 11.72
N ALA A 923 37.42 -3.85 11.11
CA ALA A 923 36.99 -3.40 9.80
C ALA A 923 36.31 -2.02 9.79
N ALA A 924 36.04 -1.42 10.94
CA ALA A 924 35.50 -0.06 11.03
C ALA A 924 36.61 1.01 10.97
N GLY A 925 37.70 0.66 10.30
CA GLY A 925 38.89 1.50 10.08
C GLY A 925 39.98 1.34 11.13
N GLY A 926 39.78 0.51 12.15
CA GLY A 926 40.78 0.27 13.20
C GLY A 926 42.09 -0.28 12.67
N ALA A 927 42.02 -1.23 11.73
CA ALA A 927 43.20 -1.90 11.18
C ALA A 927 44.20 -0.93 10.57
N PHE A 928 43.74 -0.02 9.71
CA PHE A 928 44.64 0.93 9.04
C PHE A 928 44.90 2.20 9.87
N ARG A 929 43.94 2.69 10.66
CA ARG A 929 44.14 3.89 11.49
C ARG A 929 45.12 3.65 12.63
N LEU A 930 45.08 2.48 13.29
CA LEU A 930 46.02 2.17 14.37
C LEU A 930 47.46 2.05 13.84
N ALA A 931 47.65 1.41 12.69
CA ALA A 931 48.95 1.29 12.04
C ALA A 931 49.51 2.63 11.56
N ALA A 932 48.63 3.56 11.16
CA ALA A 932 49.01 4.90 10.71
C ALA A 932 49.33 5.86 11.86
N GLN A 933 48.66 5.71 13.01
CA GLN A 933 48.78 6.65 14.15
C GLN A 933 49.84 6.26 15.18
N LEU A 934 50.26 4.99 15.24
CA LEU A 934 51.30 4.50 16.13
C LEU A 934 52.63 4.23 15.39
N PRO A 935 53.77 4.16 16.10
CA PRO A 935 54.99 3.61 15.53
C PRO A 935 54.71 2.22 14.94
N THR A 936 55.09 2.00 13.68
CA THR A 936 54.67 0.83 12.88
C THR A 936 54.76 -0.49 13.63
N LYS A 937 55.88 -0.76 14.32
CA LYS A 937 56.07 -2.02 15.06
C LYS A 937 55.08 -2.20 16.21
N ILE A 938 54.77 -1.11 16.93
CA ILE A 938 53.82 -1.13 18.04
C ILE A 938 52.40 -1.31 17.52
N GLY A 939 52.02 -0.55 16.48
CA GLY A 939 50.70 -0.69 15.86
C GLY A 939 50.47 -2.09 15.30
N THR A 940 51.44 -2.64 14.58
CA THR A 940 51.37 -4.01 14.08
C THR A 940 51.32 -5.05 15.20
N GLU A 941 52.10 -4.90 16.26
CA GLU A 941 52.05 -5.80 17.43
C GLU A 941 50.64 -5.84 18.02
N LEU A 942 50.02 -4.69 18.26
CA LEU A 942 48.67 -4.62 18.82
C LEU A 942 47.62 -5.22 17.88
N LEU A 943 47.73 -5.00 16.56
CA LEU A 943 46.82 -5.58 15.57
C LEU A 943 46.93 -7.10 15.49
N LEU A 944 48.15 -7.64 15.53
CA LEU A 944 48.38 -9.09 15.40
C LEU A 944 48.12 -9.85 16.69
N THR A 945 48.33 -9.22 17.85
CA THR A 945 48.10 -9.84 19.15
C THR A 945 46.66 -9.68 19.63
N GLY A 946 45.99 -8.57 19.25
CA GLY A 946 44.70 -8.16 19.81
C GLY A 946 44.79 -7.73 21.28
N ASP A 947 45.97 -7.31 21.75
CA ASP A 947 46.20 -6.82 23.11
C ASP A 947 45.79 -5.35 23.28
N THR A 948 45.69 -4.92 24.53
CA THR A 948 45.29 -3.56 24.90
C THR A 948 46.49 -2.68 25.22
N LEU A 949 46.42 -1.41 24.84
CA LEU A 949 47.37 -0.35 25.16
C LEU A 949 46.80 0.58 26.25
N ASP A 950 47.50 0.75 27.37
CA ASP A 950 47.07 1.67 28.43
C ASP A 950 47.23 3.14 28.03
N ALA A 951 46.46 4.03 28.66
CA ALA A 951 46.43 5.45 28.30
C ALA A 951 47.78 6.20 28.48
N PRO A 952 48.56 6.00 29.57
CA PRO A 952 49.88 6.62 29.69
C PRO A 952 50.83 6.23 28.55
N THR A 953 50.84 4.95 28.16
CA THR A 953 51.66 4.46 27.06
C THR A 953 51.13 4.97 25.72
N ALA A 954 49.81 4.97 25.51
CA ALA A 954 49.17 5.55 24.31
C ALA A 954 49.52 7.04 24.12
N LYS A 955 49.59 7.82 25.21
CA LYS A 955 50.06 9.21 25.19
C LYS A 955 51.53 9.32 24.80
N SER A 956 52.40 8.44 25.30
CA SER A 956 53.83 8.44 24.96
C SER A 956 54.09 8.20 23.46
N TYR A 957 53.18 7.49 22.79
CA TYR A 957 53.23 7.25 21.35
C TYR A 957 52.42 8.24 20.50
N GLY A 958 51.74 9.20 21.13
CA GLY A 958 50.99 10.24 20.43
C GLY A 958 49.57 9.86 19.99
N LEU A 959 49.07 8.68 20.38
CA LEU A 959 47.68 8.25 20.14
C LEU A 959 46.67 9.02 21.00
N VAL A 960 47.10 9.47 22.18
CA VAL A 960 46.28 10.23 23.14
C VAL A 960 46.92 11.60 23.38
N ASN A 961 46.14 12.67 23.30
CA ASN A 961 46.65 14.04 23.50
C ASN A 961 46.88 14.35 24.99
N ARG A 962 45.96 13.91 25.87
CA ARG A 962 46.01 14.18 27.31
C ARG A 962 45.58 12.95 28.10
N VAL A 963 46.30 12.69 29.19
CA VAL A 963 45.93 11.70 30.22
C VAL A 963 45.72 12.47 31.51
N VAL A 964 44.56 12.27 32.14
CA VAL A 964 44.13 12.96 33.36
C VAL A 964 43.46 12.00 34.34
N PRO A 965 43.30 12.38 35.62
CA PRO A 965 42.49 11.59 36.56
C PRO A 965 41.09 11.29 36.02
N ALA A 966 40.55 10.11 36.35
CA ALA A 966 39.33 9.58 35.74
C ALA A 966 38.08 10.46 35.95
N ASP A 967 38.00 11.17 37.07
CA ASP A 967 36.94 12.13 37.41
C ASP A 967 37.07 13.48 36.66
N ARG A 968 38.17 13.69 35.92
CA ARG A 968 38.47 14.93 35.19
C ARG A 968 38.41 14.80 33.67
N VAL A 969 38.29 13.59 33.13
CA VAL A 969 38.40 13.31 31.68
C VAL A 969 37.41 14.10 30.81
N LEU A 970 36.12 14.10 31.16
CA LEU A 970 35.10 14.83 30.40
C LEU A 970 35.29 16.35 30.52
N ALA A 971 35.56 16.84 31.72
CA ALA A 971 35.81 18.26 31.96
C ALA A 971 37.05 18.76 31.17
N GLU A 972 38.10 17.95 31.10
CA GLU A 972 39.31 18.28 30.35
C GLU A 972 39.06 18.25 28.82
N ALA A 973 38.26 17.31 28.33
CA ALA A 973 37.85 17.26 26.93
C ALA A 973 37.00 18.48 26.54
N ILE A 974 36.05 18.88 27.39
CA ILE A 974 35.25 20.09 27.21
C ILE A 974 36.14 21.33 27.25
N ALA A 975 37.08 21.45 28.20
CA ALA A 975 38.01 22.57 28.26
C ALA A 975 38.91 22.66 27.00
N LEU A 976 39.28 21.52 26.41
CA LEU A 976 39.98 21.47 25.14
C LEU A 976 39.08 21.92 23.98
N ALA A 977 37.82 21.47 23.93
CA ALA A 977 36.83 21.88 22.95
C ALA A 977 36.51 23.39 23.03
N GLU A 978 36.39 23.96 24.22
CA GLU A 978 36.19 25.39 24.45
C GLU A 978 37.39 26.21 23.97
N ARG A 979 38.61 25.74 24.23
CA ARG A 979 39.83 26.37 23.69
C ARG A 979 39.86 26.36 22.16
N ILE A 980 39.34 25.32 21.53
CA ILE A 980 39.18 25.28 20.06
C ILE A 980 38.11 26.28 19.64
N GLY A 981 36.95 26.27 20.30
CA GLY A 981 35.80 27.13 20.04
C GLY A 981 36.03 28.64 20.26
N ALA A 982 37.12 29.01 20.96
CA ALA A 982 37.59 30.39 21.09
C ALA A 982 38.27 30.94 19.82
N ASN A 983 38.63 30.07 18.87
CA ASN A 983 39.21 30.48 17.58
C ASN A 983 38.13 30.73 16.53
N ALA A 984 38.50 31.33 15.39
CA ALA A 984 37.59 31.56 14.27
C ALA A 984 37.06 30.22 13.70
N PRO A 985 35.75 29.93 13.77
CA PRO A 985 35.21 28.60 13.45
C PRO A 985 35.54 28.13 12.03
N LEU A 986 35.37 29.01 11.03
CA LEU A 986 35.66 28.66 9.63
C LEU A 986 37.15 28.36 9.39
N ALA A 987 38.06 29.04 10.09
CA ALA A 987 39.49 28.79 9.99
C ALA A 987 39.86 27.43 10.62
N VAL A 988 39.26 27.09 11.76
CA VAL A 988 39.43 25.78 12.40
C VAL A 988 38.92 24.66 11.50
N GLN A 989 37.69 24.77 10.99
CA GLN A 989 37.09 23.77 10.11
C GLN A 989 37.88 23.62 8.80
N ALA A 990 38.32 24.72 8.19
CA ALA A 990 39.17 24.67 7.00
C ALA A 990 40.51 24.00 7.29
N SER A 991 41.14 24.33 8.43
CA SER A 991 42.40 23.70 8.87
C SER A 991 42.22 22.19 9.09
N LYS A 992 41.11 21.75 9.71
CA LYS A 992 40.77 20.34 9.86
C LYS A 992 40.62 19.67 8.50
N ARG A 993 39.82 20.24 7.59
CA ARG A 993 39.61 19.67 6.25
C ARG A 993 40.92 19.50 5.49
N ILE A 994 41.82 20.49 5.54
CA ILE A 994 43.14 20.40 4.91
C ILE A 994 44.00 19.32 5.59
N ALA A 995 44.10 19.34 6.93
CA ALA A 995 44.95 18.42 7.67
C ALA A 995 44.52 16.94 7.53
N ARG A 996 43.21 16.70 7.43
CA ARG A 996 42.60 15.37 7.28
C ARG A 996 42.34 14.99 5.82
N GLY A 997 42.60 15.86 4.85
CA GLY A 997 42.30 15.58 3.43
C GLY A 997 40.81 15.36 3.15
N ILE A 998 39.91 16.09 3.83
CA ILE A 998 38.46 15.94 3.68
C ILE A 998 37.97 16.70 2.43
N SER A 999 37.34 15.99 1.51
CA SER A 999 36.72 16.53 0.28
C SER A 999 35.38 15.82 0.02
N ALA A 1000 34.33 16.59 -0.29
CA ALA A 1000 32.97 16.07 -0.53
C ALA A 1000 32.48 15.09 0.56
N GLY A 1001 32.76 15.38 1.84
CA GLY A 1001 32.36 14.53 2.97
C GLY A 1001 33.21 13.27 3.21
N GLN A 1002 34.27 13.06 2.43
CA GLN A 1002 35.15 11.88 2.55
C GLN A 1002 36.60 12.26 2.85
N VAL A 1003 37.32 11.40 3.58
CA VAL A 1003 38.78 11.52 3.78
C VAL A 1003 39.50 10.85 2.61
N GLU A 1004 39.94 11.65 1.65
CA GLU A 1004 40.55 11.15 0.40
C GLU A 1004 41.81 10.31 0.67
N THR A 1005 42.58 10.67 1.71
CA THR A 1005 43.80 9.96 2.10
C THR A 1005 43.54 8.56 2.64
N GLU A 1006 42.31 8.23 3.05
CA GLU A 1006 41.93 6.92 3.56
C GLU A 1006 41.25 6.04 2.48
N ARG A 1007 40.91 6.57 1.30
CA ARG A 1007 40.15 5.84 0.25
C ARG A 1007 40.78 4.49 -0.11
N GLY A 1008 42.07 4.46 -0.44
CA GLY A 1008 42.75 3.21 -0.80
C GLY A 1008 42.86 2.22 0.37
N ALA A 1009 42.89 2.71 1.62
CA ALA A 1009 42.90 1.84 2.79
C ALA A 1009 41.52 1.22 3.04
N TRP A 1010 40.43 1.97 2.77
CA TRP A 1010 39.07 1.45 2.80
C TRP A 1010 38.82 0.36 1.76
N GLU A 1011 39.32 0.54 0.53
CA GLU A 1011 39.22 -0.48 -0.53
C GLU A 1011 39.89 -1.80 -0.11
N ILE A 1012 41.10 -1.74 0.44
CA ILE A 1012 41.81 -2.92 0.95
C ILE A 1012 41.06 -3.55 2.13
N ASN A 1013 40.57 -2.72 3.05
CA ASN A 1013 39.82 -3.16 4.23
C ASN A 1013 38.53 -3.92 3.85
N GLU A 1014 37.78 -3.44 2.86
CA GLU A 1014 36.58 -4.11 2.35
C GLU A 1014 36.90 -5.43 1.66
N GLN A 1015 37.98 -5.49 0.87
CA GLN A 1015 38.42 -6.72 0.20
C GLN A 1015 38.79 -7.81 1.22
N GLU A 1016 39.58 -7.45 2.24
CA GLU A 1016 39.97 -8.39 3.31
C GLU A 1016 38.76 -8.83 4.14
N LEU A 1017 37.85 -7.91 4.46
CA LEU A 1017 36.61 -8.24 5.18
C LEU A 1017 35.77 -9.26 4.42
N LEU A 1018 35.53 -9.05 3.12
CA LEU A 1018 34.75 -9.96 2.29
C LEU A 1018 35.36 -11.37 2.22
N GLY A 1019 36.69 -11.46 2.14
CA GLY A 1019 37.39 -12.75 2.18
C GLY A 1019 37.24 -13.46 3.54
N LEU A 1020 37.44 -12.72 4.63
CA LEU A 1020 37.42 -13.26 6.00
C LEU A 1020 36.03 -13.69 6.47
N MET A 1021 34.96 -12.96 6.14
CA MET A 1021 33.61 -13.28 6.62
C MET A 1021 33.10 -14.64 6.13
N ASN A 1022 33.68 -15.18 5.05
CA ASN A 1022 33.33 -16.49 4.51
C ASN A 1022 34.18 -17.65 5.10
N SER A 1023 35.13 -17.36 5.98
CA SER A 1023 36.03 -18.36 6.57
C SER A 1023 35.36 -19.13 7.73
N ALA A 1024 35.85 -20.34 7.97
CA ALA A 1024 35.49 -21.14 9.15
C ALA A 1024 35.88 -20.43 10.46
N ASP A 1025 36.95 -19.63 10.43
CA ASP A 1025 37.46 -18.91 11.60
C ASP A 1025 36.52 -17.76 12.03
N ALA A 1026 35.91 -17.06 11.06
CA ALA A 1026 34.90 -16.02 11.33
C ALA A 1026 33.62 -16.58 11.97
N GLN A 1027 33.31 -17.87 11.77
CA GLN A 1027 32.21 -18.55 12.45
C GLN A 1027 32.62 -19.10 13.82
N GLU A 1028 33.85 -19.62 13.92
CA GLU A 1028 34.38 -20.24 15.14
C GLU A 1028 34.62 -19.24 16.27
N GLY A 1029 35.16 -18.06 15.97
CA GLY A 1029 35.53 -17.08 16.99
C GLY A 1029 34.35 -16.59 17.84
N PRO A 1030 33.24 -16.11 17.24
CA PRO A 1030 32.04 -15.73 17.98
C PRO A 1030 31.43 -16.91 18.76
N ARG A 1031 31.43 -18.11 18.19
CA ARG A 1031 30.92 -19.33 18.83
C ARG A 1031 31.73 -19.70 20.08
N ALA A 1032 33.05 -19.78 19.95
CA ALA A 1032 33.95 -20.09 21.07
C ALA A 1032 33.83 -19.06 22.20
N PHE A 1033 33.67 -17.78 21.84
CA PHE A 1033 33.43 -16.70 22.80
C PHE A 1033 32.09 -16.87 23.55
N ALA A 1034 31.01 -17.21 22.84
CA ALA A 1034 29.70 -17.47 23.45
C ALA A 1034 29.73 -18.70 24.37
N GLU A 1035 30.44 -19.75 23.95
CA GLU A 1035 30.62 -21.02 24.68
C GLU A 1035 31.68 -20.93 25.81
N LYS A 1036 32.35 -19.77 25.96
CA LYS A 1036 33.42 -19.52 26.94
C LYS A 1036 34.56 -20.55 26.88
N ARG A 1037 34.95 -20.96 25.67
CA ARG A 1037 36.07 -21.88 25.41
C ARG A 1037 37.12 -21.23 24.52
N ALA A 1038 38.30 -21.86 24.45
CA ALA A 1038 39.30 -21.46 23.48
C ALA A 1038 38.81 -21.78 22.05
N PRO A 1039 39.01 -20.86 21.08
CA PRO A 1039 38.71 -21.11 19.68
C PRO A 1039 39.69 -22.12 19.06
N VAL A 1040 39.21 -22.89 18.09
CA VAL A 1040 40.01 -23.83 17.30
C VAL A 1040 40.09 -23.33 15.86
N TRP A 1041 41.15 -22.60 15.56
CA TRP A 1041 41.37 -22.00 14.25
C TRP A 1041 41.73 -23.05 13.19
N GLN A 1042 41.13 -22.92 12.01
CA GLN A 1042 41.29 -23.84 10.88
C GLN A 1042 42.02 -23.22 9.69
N ALA A 1043 42.15 -21.89 9.65
CA ALA A 1043 42.77 -21.13 8.56
C ALA A 1043 42.22 -21.50 7.17
N ARG A 1044 40.89 -21.68 7.08
CA ARG A 1044 40.17 -22.12 5.88
C ARG A 1044 38.85 -21.40 5.69
#